data_AF-A0A1Q7LMV8-F1
#
_entry.id   AF-A0A1Q7LMV8-F1
#
_cell.length_a   1.000
_cell.length_b   1.000
_cell.length_c   1.000
_cell.angle_alpha   90.00
_cell.angle_beta   90.00
_cell.angle_gamma   90.00
#
_symmetry.space_group_name_H-M   'P 1'
#
loop_
_entity.id
_entity.type
_entity.pdbx_description
1 polymer ?
#
loop_
_entity_poly.entity_id
_entity_poly.type
_entity_poly.pdbx_seq_one_letter_code
_entity_poly.pdbx_strand_id
1 'polypeptide(L)'
;MQLKIPILTSIIVLTTVLAIPLATHPTAANTGFGVDDPGNVWVPYGPWGVSPATTGPNKLLMHFYSSETVEFTNFELGQLDVLDWEAPQSKFTPWANNPDFLLTPTQGQFGDFGIYFNGASSTWGNWGCTWIANAQPVGSTGIQVYNNTRQVDSRGVACDVNMRDAFAHLIDRPRWTVDGILQGTAQALADDSPPAKAPAGSSLAEQCSWDKMFPNCISAFNIAPDPGGFAAPGSPDFCAAADHMIAAGIATGKQASSCILTGVNSGVFSHPLRFMIRNDKPPRLQFGNGEMNAINQLFGGVAVQPTYGNIRQIGFPIVFSEPPESIVDDWDAYTYGYGLPSPYPDHLFPFYYSLFATDYCGGLSEPEPNNVQFLCNTAVDAQALTTATTADVPTFIAATTQLFHQLGSMSVDIPVYADGVRLGALRSVAGLVNLRGAGYTNGATMLYARQDTSYTPVCQGVVTGSCPSGKDYRFGGGDPTTLRWGQASGTLELNPFHAQTVWEFNVLLEVYDSLFTASPIQLDHTYCNVCTSASSTPSPPLPYVAGDQFYDVQLRRGPDGTPLARWQDGTPITAHDVAFSALNLARYSANLGSGLLLLRGVKVVSDSEVIIEWQGQSISYPIDMEFLLLPSHIWEDSTAAAPVSCAAGCVWGASQGAPGDGQLISTDIHPAAASMRDSTYDPIAHGTFIGSGPWACVSVFPQDVGKIGTGCSQSASGQRIGQAIGIDGRMQLAAFDFLGQPGNSDPFYQYYRSSNPAWGTGSGVTAQSGAFQQWNWDQKGDTGRVSILDLASAASCFGAGPSGTSACPSNITPANTCSPNCPYNYWNRAAFETTPGTISGEPFIVYRDFDNTFISPYWPWTTTTLENIVVFTH
;
A
#
# COMPACT_ATOMS: atom_id res chain seq x y z
N MET A 1 38.81 23.11 -69.55
CA MET A 1 37.93 23.66 -68.49
C MET A 1 36.87 22.63 -68.06
N GLN A 2 37.25 21.34 -67.90
CA GLN A 2 36.31 20.21 -67.76
C GLN A 2 36.46 19.40 -66.45
N LEU A 3 37.35 19.81 -65.55
CA LEU A 3 37.59 19.13 -64.26
C LEU A 3 37.00 19.87 -63.04
N LYS A 4 36.40 21.06 -63.24
CA LYS A 4 35.87 21.87 -62.13
C LYS A 4 34.38 21.64 -61.83
N ILE A 5 33.63 21.08 -62.78
CA ILE A 5 32.18 20.87 -62.62
C ILE A 5 31.86 19.68 -61.69
N PRO A 6 32.50 18.50 -61.78
CA PRO A 6 32.15 17.36 -60.91
C PRO A 6 32.47 17.62 -59.43
N ILE A 7 33.54 18.38 -59.15
CA ILE A 7 33.96 18.73 -57.80
C ILE A 7 33.01 19.78 -57.20
N LEU A 8 32.57 20.78 -57.98
CA LEU A 8 31.57 21.73 -57.50
C LEU A 8 30.22 21.06 -57.25
N THR A 9 29.78 20.15 -58.13
CA THR A 9 28.53 19.40 -57.91
C THR A 9 28.63 18.51 -56.68
N SER A 10 29.79 17.88 -56.44
CA SER A 10 30.00 17.06 -55.24
C SER A 10 30.02 17.90 -53.97
N ILE A 11 30.64 19.08 -53.99
CA ILE A 11 30.66 20.00 -52.84
C ILE A 11 29.25 20.58 -52.59
N ILE A 12 28.50 20.92 -53.65
CA ILE A 12 27.12 21.43 -53.51
C ILE A 12 26.18 20.33 -53.01
N VAL A 13 26.32 19.08 -53.46
CA VAL A 13 25.55 17.94 -52.93
C VAL A 13 25.96 17.63 -51.49
N LEU A 14 27.25 17.68 -51.14
CA LEU A 14 27.69 17.44 -49.77
C LEU A 14 27.25 18.57 -48.82
N THR A 15 27.26 19.83 -49.26
CA THR A 15 26.77 20.95 -48.46
C THR A 15 25.26 21.04 -48.40
N THR A 16 24.51 20.61 -49.43
CA THR A 16 23.04 20.53 -49.35
C THR A 16 22.56 19.34 -48.53
N VAL A 17 23.26 18.19 -48.55
CA VAL A 17 22.96 17.04 -47.69
C VAL A 17 23.34 17.30 -46.22
N LEU A 18 24.42 18.07 -45.96
CA LEU A 18 24.81 18.51 -44.60
C LEU A 18 24.04 19.75 -44.10
N ALA A 19 23.34 20.48 -44.97
CA ALA A 19 22.50 21.63 -44.63
C ALA A 19 21.00 21.31 -44.61
N ILE A 20 20.59 20.04 -44.83
CA ILE A 20 19.35 19.58 -44.21
C ILE A 20 19.65 19.66 -42.71
N PRO A 21 19.03 20.58 -41.94
CA PRO A 21 19.08 20.41 -40.49
C PRO A 21 18.64 18.97 -40.28
N LEU A 22 19.50 18.13 -39.70
CA LEU A 22 19.06 16.85 -39.15
C LEU A 22 17.73 17.20 -38.49
N ALA A 23 16.64 16.70 -39.05
CA ALA A 23 15.36 16.82 -38.41
C ALA A 23 15.62 16.10 -37.09
N THR A 24 15.94 16.86 -36.06
CA THR A 24 15.87 16.44 -34.68
C THR A 24 14.39 16.24 -34.52
N HIS A 25 13.93 15.06 -34.95
CA HIS A 25 12.67 14.54 -34.50
C HIS A 25 12.76 14.68 -32.99
N PRO A 26 11.82 15.40 -32.34
CA PRO A 26 11.73 15.28 -30.90
C PRO A 26 11.63 13.78 -30.64
N THR A 27 12.68 13.22 -30.04
CA THR A 27 12.65 11.84 -29.58
C THR A 27 11.44 11.77 -28.66
N ALA A 28 10.41 11.06 -29.08
CA ALA A 28 9.23 10.82 -28.25
C ALA A 28 9.70 10.30 -26.88
N ALA A 29 8.94 10.59 -25.83
CA ALA A 29 9.25 10.02 -24.52
C ALA A 29 9.29 8.50 -24.62
N ASN A 30 10.15 7.87 -23.83
CA ASN A 30 10.03 6.42 -23.67
C ASN A 30 8.79 6.18 -22.81
N THR A 31 7.87 5.37 -23.29
CA THR A 31 6.77 4.89 -22.44
C THR A 31 7.36 3.99 -21.38
N GLY A 32 6.98 4.20 -20.11
CA GLY A 32 7.34 3.29 -19.04
C GLY A 32 6.82 1.89 -19.34
N PHE A 33 7.40 0.87 -18.71
CA PHE A 33 6.91 -0.50 -18.87
C PHE A 33 5.51 -0.63 -18.26
N GLY A 34 4.65 -1.42 -18.91
CA GLY A 34 3.38 -1.85 -18.32
C GLY A 34 3.62 -2.80 -17.15
N VAL A 35 2.62 -2.98 -16.27
CA VAL A 35 2.74 -3.87 -15.11
C VAL A 35 3.12 -5.30 -15.53
N ASP A 36 2.43 -5.82 -16.55
CA ASP A 36 2.64 -7.17 -17.10
C ASP A 36 3.70 -7.21 -18.23
N ASP A 37 4.43 -6.11 -18.44
CA ASP A 37 5.51 -6.08 -19.43
C ASP A 37 6.71 -6.90 -18.91
N PRO A 38 7.28 -7.82 -19.71
CA PRO A 38 8.47 -8.58 -19.29
C PRO A 38 9.69 -7.72 -18.94
N GLY A 39 9.73 -6.45 -19.39
CA GLY A 39 10.75 -5.48 -19.00
C GLY A 39 10.51 -4.81 -17.65
N ASN A 40 9.30 -4.91 -17.08
CA ASN A 40 8.98 -4.48 -15.72
C ASN A 40 9.50 -5.50 -14.72
N VAL A 41 10.82 -5.57 -14.59
CA VAL A 41 11.49 -6.50 -13.69
C VAL A 41 11.69 -5.88 -12.32
N TRP A 42 11.57 -6.71 -11.29
CA TRP A 42 11.82 -6.32 -9.90
C TRP A 42 12.66 -7.41 -9.23
N VAL A 43 13.18 -7.12 -8.05
CA VAL A 43 13.81 -8.12 -7.18
C VAL A 43 13.37 -7.82 -5.73
N PRO A 44 13.50 -8.72 -4.75
CA PRO A 44 13.06 -8.44 -3.37
C PRO A 44 14.18 -7.89 -2.45
N TYR A 45 15.38 -7.66 -2.96
CA TYR A 45 16.56 -7.17 -2.23
C TYR A 45 17.19 -5.98 -2.94
N GLY A 46 17.62 -4.93 -2.26
CA GLY A 46 18.03 -3.68 -2.93
C GLY A 46 19.42 -3.76 -3.57
N PRO A 47 19.70 -2.97 -4.62
CA PRO A 47 21.03 -2.44 -4.83
C PRO A 47 21.32 -1.41 -3.72
N TRP A 48 22.33 -1.65 -2.89
CA TRP A 48 22.95 -0.62 -2.04
C TRP A 48 24.47 -0.55 -2.22
N GLY A 49 25.00 0.69 -2.24
CA GLY A 49 26.37 1.14 -1.87
C GLY A 49 27.66 0.61 -2.53
N VAL A 50 28.21 1.32 -3.54
CA VAL A 50 29.55 2.00 -3.58
C VAL A 50 29.71 2.84 -4.86
N SER A 51 28.86 2.64 -5.88
CA SER A 51 28.84 3.44 -7.09
C SER A 51 27.39 3.78 -7.46
N PRO A 52 27.02 5.07 -7.54
CA PRO A 52 25.67 5.50 -7.87
C PRO A 52 25.10 4.96 -9.20
N ALA A 53 26.00 4.56 -10.11
CA ALA A 53 25.67 3.93 -11.38
C ALA A 53 25.22 2.47 -11.25
N THR A 54 25.61 1.77 -10.19
CA THR A 54 25.41 0.32 -10.06
C THR A 54 24.72 -0.09 -8.75
N THR A 55 24.65 0.79 -7.75
CA THR A 55 24.28 0.40 -6.38
C THR A 55 23.20 1.28 -5.73
N GLY A 56 22.50 2.12 -6.49
CA GLY A 56 21.45 2.98 -5.93
C GLY A 56 21.96 4.21 -5.16
N PRO A 57 21.04 5.07 -4.67
CA PRO A 57 21.35 6.23 -3.83
C PRO A 57 21.93 5.79 -2.46
N ASN A 58 22.15 6.72 -1.55
CA ASN A 58 22.28 6.44 -0.11
C ASN A 58 21.39 7.35 0.74
N LYS A 59 20.59 8.21 0.09
CA LYS A 59 19.59 9.09 0.69
C LYS A 59 18.28 9.00 -0.09
N LEU A 60 17.18 8.90 0.64
CA LEU A 60 15.83 9.15 0.15
C LEU A 60 15.40 10.51 0.66
N LEU A 61 15.16 11.44 -0.24
CA LEU A 61 14.64 12.76 0.07
C LEU A 61 13.17 12.84 -0.32
N MET A 62 12.29 12.81 0.68
CA MET A 62 10.86 13.02 0.50
C MET A 62 10.55 14.50 0.67
N HIS A 63 9.88 15.12 -0.32
CA HIS A 63 9.45 16.52 -0.26
C HIS A 63 7.92 16.58 -0.28
N PHE A 64 7.35 17.17 0.76
CA PHE A 64 5.91 17.21 1.01
C PHE A 64 5.30 18.52 0.52
N TYR A 65 4.27 18.44 -0.32
CA TYR A 65 3.60 19.58 -0.95
C TYR A 65 2.19 19.78 -0.38
N SER A 66 1.52 20.84 -0.84
CA SER A 66 0.14 21.15 -0.46
C SER A 66 -0.92 20.48 -1.34
N SER A 67 -0.52 20.02 -2.53
CA SER A 67 -1.34 19.31 -3.49
C SER A 67 -0.49 18.67 -4.60
N GLU A 68 -1.09 17.73 -5.33
CA GLU A 68 -0.52 17.08 -6.52
C GLU A 68 -0.16 18.11 -7.61
N THR A 69 -0.92 19.19 -7.74
CA THR A 69 -0.62 20.24 -8.73
C THR A 69 0.73 20.94 -8.46
N VAL A 70 1.06 21.16 -7.18
CA VAL A 70 2.34 21.77 -6.78
C VAL A 70 3.47 20.77 -6.95
N GLU A 71 3.25 19.50 -6.59
CA GLU A 71 4.19 18.41 -6.81
C GLU A 71 4.55 18.28 -8.31
N PHE A 72 3.55 18.19 -9.19
CA PHE A 72 3.75 18.10 -10.65
C PHE A 72 4.51 19.29 -11.21
N THR A 73 4.26 20.49 -10.69
CA THR A 73 5.01 21.69 -11.11
C THR A 73 6.49 21.56 -10.75
N ASN A 74 6.82 21.05 -9.57
CA ASN A 74 8.20 20.85 -9.14
C ASN A 74 8.90 19.71 -9.90
N PHE A 75 8.19 18.63 -10.23
CA PHE A 75 8.68 17.61 -11.16
C PHE A 75 8.98 18.19 -12.55
N GLU A 76 8.07 19.01 -13.10
CA GLU A 76 8.26 19.70 -14.38
C GLU A 76 9.40 20.73 -14.37
N LEU A 77 9.89 21.12 -13.20
CA LEU A 77 11.06 21.98 -13.00
C LEU A 77 12.35 21.17 -12.75
N GLY A 78 12.29 19.84 -12.73
CA GLY A 78 13.42 18.97 -12.44
C GLY A 78 13.81 18.93 -10.96
N GLN A 79 12.88 19.25 -10.05
CA GLN A 79 13.14 19.21 -8.62
C GLN A 79 12.89 17.84 -7.98
N LEU A 80 12.19 16.95 -8.70
CA LEU A 80 11.80 15.61 -8.26
C LEU A 80 12.24 14.57 -9.29
N ASP A 81 12.51 13.36 -8.83
CA ASP A 81 12.87 12.22 -9.67
C ASP A 81 11.65 11.30 -9.90
N VAL A 82 10.82 11.10 -8.88
CA VAL A 82 9.62 10.25 -8.90
C VAL A 82 8.46 10.99 -8.22
N LEU A 83 7.23 10.78 -8.72
CA LEU A 83 5.98 11.32 -8.18
C LEU A 83 5.23 10.26 -7.34
N ASP A 84 4.41 10.69 -6.37
CA ASP A 84 3.53 9.79 -5.61
C ASP A 84 2.06 9.79 -6.08
N TRP A 85 1.69 10.67 -7.01
CA TRP A 85 0.29 10.88 -7.40
C TRP A 85 0.01 10.77 -8.90
N GLU A 86 -1.16 10.21 -9.26
CA GLU A 86 -1.55 9.97 -10.65
C GLU A 86 -1.65 11.25 -11.49
N ALA A 87 -1.06 11.20 -12.69
CA ALA A 87 -1.07 12.33 -13.61
C ALA A 87 -2.49 12.56 -14.17
N PRO A 88 -3.01 13.80 -14.20
CA PRO A 88 -4.27 14.09 -14.85
C PRO A 88 -4.11 14.05 -16.38
N GLN A 89 -5.23 13.92 -17.11
CA GLN A 89 -5.22 13.79 -18.58
C GLN A 89 -4.45 14.92 -19.28
N SER A 90 -4.55 16.14 -18.73
CA SER A 90 -3.87 17.34 -19.25
C SER A 90 -2.34 17.19 -19.30
N LYS A 91 -1.75 16.27 -18.54
CA LYS A 91 -0.32 15.99 -18.50
C LYS A 91 0.12 14.85 -19.42
N PHE A 92 -0.79 14.00 -19.90
CA PHE A 92 -0.45 12.82 -20.69
C PHE A 92 0.36 13.16 -21.95
N THR A 93 -0.17 14.02 -22.81
CA THR A 93 0.50 14.41 -24.06
C THR A 93 1.75 15.26 -23.82
N PRO A 94 1.75 16.29 -22.95
CA PRO A 94 2.97 17.04 -22.63
C PRO A 94 4.11 16.16 -22.11
N TRP A 95 3.83 15.22 -21.21
CA TRP A 95 4.86 14.36 -20.63
C TRP A 95 5.31 13.26 -21.60
N ALA A 96 4.38 12.66 -22.36
CA ALA A 96 4.73 11.67 -23.40
C ALA A 96 5.54 12.26 -24.56
N ASN A 97 5.54 13.59 -24.73
CA ASN A 97 6.36 14.28 -25.71
C ASN A 97 7.67 14.83 -25.12
N ASN A 98 7.90 14.68 -23.81
CA ASN A 98 9.13 15.13 -23.17
C ASN A 98 10.15 13.97 -23.10
N PRO A 99 11.31 14.06 -23.79
CA PRO A 99 12.30 12.99 -23.80
C PRO A 99 12.97 12.73 -22.44
N ASP A 100 12.85 13.65 -21.47
CA ASP A 100 13.39 13.53 -20.11
C ASP A 100 12.42 12.83 -19.13
N PHE A 101 11.17 12.58 -19.53
CA PHE A 101 10.15 11.97 -18.68
C PHE A 101 9.83 10.53 -19.09
N LEU A 102 9.44 9.73 -18.11
CA LEU A 102 8.79 8.45 -18.24
C LEU A 102 7.38 8.58 -17.67
N LEU A 103 6.43 7.94 -18.32
CA LEU A 103 5.06 7.85 -17.86
C LEU A 103 4.62 6.39 -18.02
N THR A 104 4.11 5.79 -16.95
CA THR A 104 3.57 4.42 -17.03
C THR A 104 2.41 4.37 -18.05
N PRO A 105 2.08 3.20 -18.60
CA PRO A 105 0.77 2.97 -19.18
C PRO A 105 -0.31 3.14 -18.11
N THR A 106 -1.54 3.48 -18.52
CA THR A 106 -2.69 3.53 -17.62
C THR A 106 -3.05 2.11 -17.18
N GLN A 107 -3.23 1.92 -15.87
CA GLN A 107 -3.73 0.70 -15.26
C GLN A 107 -4.86 1.02 -14.25
N GLY A 108 -5.65 0.03 -13.84
CA GLY A 108 -6.61 0.23 -12.76
C GLY A 108 -5.89 0.43 -11.42
N GLN A 109 -6.46 1.23 -10.52
CA GLN A 109 -6.00 1.35 -9.13
C GLN A 109 -6.66 0.31 -8.20
N PHE A 110 -6.10 0.14 -7.01
CA PHE A 110 -6.79 -0.55 -5.91
C PHE A 110 -7.75 0.31 -5.11
N GLY A 111 -7.70 1.63 -5.27
CA GLY A 111 -8.61 2.53 -4.57
C GLY A 111 -10.00 2.60 -5.18
N ASP A 112 -10.91 3.14 -4.38
CA ASP A 112 -12.26 3.55 -4.74
C ASP A 112 -12.57 4.93 -4.14
N PHE A 113 -13.54 5.60 -4.72
CA PHE A 113 -13.97 6.94 -4.31
C PHE A 113 -15.49 7.06 -4.45
N GLY A 114 -16.13 7.67 -3.46
CA GLY A 114 -17.59 7.77 -3.43
C GLY A 114 -18.13 8.61 -2.28
N ILE A 115 -19.37 8.31 -1.85
CA ILE A 115 -20.04 8.93 -0.70
C ILE A 115 -20.30 7.89 0.37
N TYR A 116 -19.87 8.20 1.59
CA TYR A 116 -20.25 7.51 2.81
C TYR A 116 -21.40 8.23 3.48
N PHE A 117 -22.18 7.43 4.19
CA PHE A 117 -23.31 7.86 4.98
C PHE A 117 -23.13 7.45 6.43
N ASN A 118 -23.34 8.39 7.35
CA ASN A 118 -23.33 8.08 8.78
C ASN A 118 -24.69 7.50 9.20
N GLY A 119 -24.78 6.18 9.37
CA GLY A 119 -26.00 5.54 9.86
C GLY A 119 -26.45 6.01 11.24
N ALA A 120 -25.51 6.43 12.10
CA ALA A 120 -25.82 6.86 13.47
C ALA A 120 -26.35 8.31 13.56
N SER A 121 -26.36 9.07 12.47
CA SER A 121 -26.73 10.49 12.49
C SER A 121 -28.19 10.75 12.90
N SER A 122 -28.37 11.78 13.74
CA SER A 122 -29.70 12.23 14.15
C SER A 122 -30.45 13.02 13.05
N THR A 123 -29.75 13.50 12.01
CA THR A 123 -30.33 14.23 10.88
C THR A 123 -31.43 13.42 10.20
N TRP A 124 -31.19 12.13 9.97
CA TRP A 124 -32.19 11.21 9.38
C TRP A 124 -33.45 11.14 10.23
N GLY A 125 -33.24 11.10 11.55
CA GLY A 125 -34.28 11.14 12.56
C GLY A 125 -35.16 12.38 12.48
N ASN A 126 -34.57 13.53 12.16
CA ASN A 126 -35.25 14.81 12.00
C ASN A 126 -35.96 14.94 10.64
N TRP A 127 -35.46 14.26 9.60
CA TRP A 127 -36.10 14.20 8.28
C TRP A 127 -37.34 13.30 8.27
N GLY A 128 -37.58 12.57 9.36
CA GLY A 128 -38.73 11.69 9.53
C GLY A 128 -38.42 10.22 9.26
N CYS A 129 -37.15 9.88 9.08
CA CYS A 129 -36.71 8.53 8.82
C CYS A 129 -35.77 8.05 9.91
N THR A 130 -35.38 6.79 9.88
CA THR A 130 -34.47 6.25 10.88
C THR A 130 -33.58 5.28 10.14
N TRP A 131 -32.39 5.77 9.79
CA TRP A 131 -31.31 4.95 9.26
C TRP A 131 -30.69 4.19 10.42
N ILE A 132 -31.48 3.49 11.24
CA ILE A 132 -30.85 2.47 12.08
C ILE A 132 -30.35 1.46 11.09
N ALA A 133 -29.03 1.43 10.91
CA ALA A 133 -28.37 0.48 10.07
C ALA A 133 -28.90 -0.93 10.41
N ASN A 134 -29.80 -1.40 9.55
CA ASN A 134 -30.22 -2.78 9.36
C ASN A 134 -30.43 -3.68 10.59
N ALA A 135 -31.00 -3.15 11.67
CA ALA A 135 -31.60 -3.99 12.71
C ALA A 135 -32.68 -4.88 12.08
N GLN A 136 -32.45 -6.20 12.10
CA GLN A 136 -33.36 -7.21 11.56
C GLN A 136 -34.83 -7.00 12.00
N PRO A 137 -35.80 -7.34 11.13
CA PRO A 137 -37.21 -7.37 11.50
C PRO A 137 -37.50 -8.38 12.63
N VAL A 138 -38.31 -7.91 13.58
CA VAL A 138 -39.04 -8.62 14.65
C VAL A 138 -38.95 -10.16 14.61
N GLY A 139 -38.11 -10.74 15.49
CA GLY A 139 -38.06 -12.19 15.71
C GLY A 139 -36.85 -12.73 16.50
N SER A 140 -35.73 -12.00 16.57
CA SER A 140 -34.56 -12.41 17.37
C SER A 140 -34.68 -11.90 18.82
N THR A 141 -34.69 -12.82 19.77
CA THR A 141 -34.82 -12.51 21.21
C THR A 141 -33.47 -12.13 21.87
N GLY A 142 -32.53 -11.54 21.13
CA GLY A 142 -31.13 -11.53 21.57
C GLY A 142 -30.20 -10.40 21.13
N ILE A 143 -30.67 -9.35 20.44
CA ILE A 143 -29.86 -8.13 20.24
C ILE A 143 -30.67 -6.97 20.81
N GLN A 144 -30.30 -6.56 22.03
CA GLN A 144 -30.78 -5.30 22.57
C GLN A 144 -30.13 -4.19 21.76
N VAL A 145 -30.97 -3.45 21.02
CA VAL A 145 -30.66 -2.11 20.52
C VAL A 145 -30.30 -1.28 21.75
N TYR A 146 -29.01 -1.19 22.08
CA TYR A 146 -28.55 -0.50 23.27
C TYR A 146 -28.70 1.00 23.05
N ASN A 147 -29.77 1.53 23.65
CA ASN A 147 -29.94 2.92 24.09
C ASN A 147 -29.92 4.04 23.04
N ASN A 148 -30.84 3.98 22.09
CA ASN A 148 -31.72 5.13 21.89
C ASN A 148 -33.18 4.64 21.85
N THR A 149 -34.10 5.43 22.38
CA THR A 149 -35.52 5.08 22.58
C THR A 149 -36.36 4.98 21.29
N ARG A 150 -35.76 4.81 20.09
CA ARG A 150 -36.52 4.71 18.83
C ARG A 150 -36.72 3.26 18.41
N GLN A 151 -37.94 2.76 18.61
CA GLN A 151 -38.40 1.54 17.96
C GLN A 151 -38.46 1.75 16.43
N VAL A 152 -37.82 0.87 15.67
CA VAL A 152 -37.95 0.79 14.21
C VAL A 152 -39.31 0.18 13.89
N ASP A 153 -40.22 0.94 13.29
CA ASP A 153 -41.41 0.35 12.65
C ASP A 153 -41.05 -0.12 11.23
N SER A 154 -41.93 -0.89 10.59
CA SER A 154 -41.71 -1.37 9.21
C SER A 154 -41.61 -0.25 8.16
N ARG A 155 -41.95 1.01 8.53
CA ARG A 155 -41.76 2.19 7.67
C ARG A 155 -40.33 2.73 7.78
N GLY A 156 -39.62 2.51 8.90
CA GLY A 156 -38.24 2.94 9.11
C GLY A 156 -37.26 2.40 8.08
N VAL A 157 -37.25 1.07 7.84
CA VAL A 157 -36.32 0.41 6.89
C VAL A 157 -36.66 0.75 5.44
N ALA A 158 -37.94 0.84 5.09
CA ALA A 158 -38.34 1.20 3.73
C ALA A 158 -38.02 2.66 3.39
N CYS A 159 -38.12 3.58 4.36
CA CYS A 159 -37.71 4.95 4.11
C CYS A 159 -36.19 5.06 3.85
N ASP A 160 -35.39 4.41 4.69
CA ASP A 160 -33.94 4.42 4.65
C ASP A 160 -33.39 4.09 3.25
N VAL A 161 -33.79 2.96 2.66
CA VAL A 161 -33.28 2.52 1.36
C VAL A 161 -33.73 3.47 0.27
N ASN A 162 -34.99 3.90 0.29
CA ASN A 162 -35.49 4.86 -0.69
C ASN A 162 -34.75 6.20 -0.61
N MET A 163 -34.38 6.70 0.57
CA MET A 163 -33.59 7.93 0.64
C MET A 163 -32.19 7.77 0.03
N ARG A 164 -31.52 6.65 0.28
CA ARG A 164 -30.18 6.40 -0.29
C ARG A 164 -30.23 6.11 -1.79
N ASP A 165 -31.21 5.34 -2.25
CA ASP A 165 -31.47 5.13 -3.68
C ASP A 165 -31.76 6.47 -4.37
N ALA A 166 -32.51 7.36 -3.72
CA ALA A 166 -32.75 8.70 -4.26
C ALA A 166 -31.47 9.51 -4.45
N PHE A 167 -30.53 9.44 -3.50
CA PHE A 167 -29.22 10.07 -3.65
C PHE A 167 -28.37 9.38 -4.73
N ALA A 168 -28.42 8.04 -4.82
CA ALA A 168 -27.71 7.30 -5.86
C ALA A 168 -28.18 7.67 -7.28
N HIS A 169 -29.48 7.94 -7.47
CA HIS A 169 -30.05 8.45 -8.73
C HIS A 169 -29.56 9.86 -9.11
N LEU A 170 -28.96 10.63 -8.22
CA LEU A 170 -28.47 11.97 -8.54
C LEU A 170 -27.12 11.97 -9.23
N ILE A 171 -26.44 10.81 -9.32
CA ILE A 171 -25.08 10.68 -9.87
C ILE A 171 -25.08 9.71 -11.06
N ASP A 172 -24.73 10.22 -12.23
CA ASP A 172 -24.40 9.40 -13.39
C ASP A 172 -22.89 9.10 -13.37
N ARG A 173 -22.55 7.95 -12.79
CA ARG A 173 -21.16 7.53 -12.59
C ARG A 173 -20.40 7.35 -13.92
N PRO A 174 -20.97 6.69 -14.95
CA PRO A 174 -20.35 6.66 -16.28
C PRO A 174 -20.08 8.06 -16.85
N ARG A 175 -21.05 8.98 -16.82
CA ARG A 175 -20.85 10.35 -17.35
C ARG A 175 -19.90 11.18 -16.50
N TRP A 176 -19.88 11.01 -15.18
CA TRP A 176 -18.92 11.65 -14.28
C TRP A 176 -17.47 11.37 -14.70
N THR A 177 -17.17 10.11 -15.02
CA THR A 177 -15.80 9.72 -15.39
C THR A 177 -15.37 10.22 -16.78
N VAL A 178 -16.30 10.49 -17.71
CA VAL A 178 -15.97 10.96 -19.07
C VAL A 178 -16.19 12.45 -19.33
N ASP A 179 -17.21 13.07 -18.74
CA ASP A 179 -17.58 14.48 -18.99
C ASP A 179 -16.92 15.44 -18.00
N GLY A 180 -16.59 14.94 -16.81
CA GLY A 180 -16.09 15.72 -15.69
C GLY A 180 -14.59 16.00 -15.76
N ILE A 181 -14.00 16.33 -14.62
CA ILE A 181 -12.56 16.57 -14.45
C ILE A 181 -11.70 15.32 -14.71
N LEU A 182 -12.31 14.13 -14.64
CA LEU A 182 -11.63 12.86 -14.89
C LEU A 182 -11.39 12.61 -16.39
N GLN A 183 -12.23 13.12 -17.29
CA GLN A 183 -12.00 13.09 -18.75
C GLN A 183 -11.58 11.71 -19.33
N GLY A 184 -12.07 10.63 -18.74
CA GLY A 184 -11.75 9.24 -19.12
C GLY A 184 -10.46 8.68 -18.51
N THR A 185 -9.84 9.36 -17.53
CA THR A 185 -8.67 8.83 -16.79
C THR A 185 -9.06 7.94 -15.62
N ALA A 186 -10.35 7.77 -15.36
CA ALA A 186 -10.89 6.94 -14.28
C ALA A 186 -11.92 5.96 -14.83
N GLN A 187 -12.22 4.93 -14.04
CA GLN A 187 -13.27 3.97 -14.32
C GLN A 187 -14.46 4.22 -13.38
N ALA A 188 -15.67 4.19 -13.93
CA ALA A 188 -16.89 4.25 -13.13
C ALA A 188 -17.05 2.95 -12.33
N LEU A 189 -17.39 3.08 -11.05
CA LEU A 189 -17.71 1.96 -10.18
C LEU A 189 -19.22 1.87 -9.99
N ALA A 190 -19.73 0.67 -9.73
CA ALA A 190 -21.12 0.49 -9.30
C ALA A 190 -21.20 0.00 -7.85
N ASP A 191 -20.15 -0.67 -7.39
CA ASP A 191 -19.92 -1.23 -6.07
C ASP A 191 -18.43 -1.06 -5.70
N ASP A 192 -18.04 -1.44 -4.47
CA ASP A 192 -16.67 -1.37 -3.96
C ASP A 192 -15.76 -2.47 -4.55
N SER A 193 -15.77 -2.61 -5.88
CA SER A 193 -14.87 -3.45 -6.64
C SER A 193 -13.84 -2.60 -7.43
N PRO A 194 -12.74 -2.17 -6.79
CA PRO A 194 -11.66 -1.50 -7.51
C PRO A 194 -11.17 -2.34 -8.71
N PRO A 195 -10.87 -1.74 -9.88
CA PRO A 195 -10.65 -2.50 -11.11
C PRO A 195 -9.43 -3.40 -11.12
N ALA A 196 -8.45 -3.13 -10.25
CA ALA A 196 -7.27 -3.97 -10.11
C ALA A 196 -7.46 -5.15 -9.14
N LYS A 197 -8.56 -5.19 -8.38
CA LYS A 197 -8.89 -6.28 -7.45
C LYS A 197 -9.74 -7.37 -8.13
N ALA A 198 -9.72 -8.57 -7.57
CA ALA A 198 -10.54 -9.70 -8.01
C ALA A 198 -11.45 -10.19 -6.85
N PRO A 199 -12.73 -10.57 -7.10
CA PRO A 199 -13.42 -10.61 -8.39
C PRO A 199 -13.79 -9.23 -8.95
N ALA A 200 -14.18 -9.22 -10.23
CA ALA A 200 -14.78 -8.04 -10.85
C ALA A 200 -16.14 -7.70 -10.22
N GLY A 201 -16.55 -6.44 -10.35
CA GLY A 201 -17.82 -5.92 -9.83
C GLY A 201 -19.07 -6.53 -10.45
N SER A 202 -20.21 -6.11 -9.91
CA SER A 202 -21.53 -6.61 -10.26
C SER A 202 -21.86 -6.38 -11.73
N SER A 203 -22.55 -7.33 -12.35
CA SER A 203 -23.04 -7.22 -13.71
C SER A 203 -24.12 -6.13 -13.84
N LEU A 204 -24.32 -5.58 -15.04
CA LEU A 204 -25.38 -4.60 -15.28
C LEU A 204 -26.77 -5.13 -14.89
N ALA A 205 -27.03 -6.42 -15.09
CA ALA A 205 -28.30 -7.03 -14.70
C ALA A 205 -28.51 -7.02 -13.17
N GLU A 206 -27.45 -7.25 -12.39
CA GLU A 206 -27.48 -7.16 -10.93
C GLU A 206 -27.64 -5.70 -10.49
N GLN A 207 -26.88 -4.78 -11.09
CA GLN A 207 -26.97 -3.34 -10.81
C GLN A 207 -28.39 -2.82 -11.02
N CYS A 208 -29.04 -3.16 -12.14
CA CYS A 208 -30.42 -2.75 -12.39
C CYS A 208 -31.43 -3.43 -11.48
N SER A 209 -31.09 -4.56 -10.85
CA SER A 209 -31.98 -5.24 -9.91
C SER A 209 -31.99 -4.61 -8.51
N TRP A 210 -31.02 -3.73 -8.20
CA TRP A 210 -30.94 -3.04 -6.91
C TRP A 210 -32.11 -2.07 -6.72
N ASP A 211 -32.47 -1.33 -7.77
CA ASP A 211 -33.62 -0.45 -7.75
C ASP A 211 -34.92 -1.21 -8.04
N LYS A 212 -35.73 -1.38 -6.99
CA LYS A 212 -37.03 -2.06 -7.09
C LYS A 212 -38.11 -1.20 -7.76
N MET A 213 -37.97 0.12 -7.77
CA MET A 213 -38.90 1.06 -8.37
C MET A 213 -38.62 1.27 -9.86
N PHE A 214 -37.33 1.33 -10.24
CA PHE A 214 -36.88 1.51 -11.62
C PHE A 214 -35.86 0.43 -12.05
N PRO A 215 -36.30 -0.83 -12.25
CA PRO A 215 -35.40 -1.95 -12.55
C PRO A 215 -34.81 -1.95 -13.98
N ASN A 216 -35.05 -0.90 -14.76
CA ASN A 216 -34.46 -0.72 -16.09
C ASN A 216 -33.43 0.40 -16.00
N CYS A 217 -32.17 0.05 -16.12
CA CYS A 217 -31.05 0.97 -15.96
C CYS A 217 -29.99 0.76 -17.05
N ILE A 218 -29.11 1.73 -17.23
CA ILE A 218 -27.89 1.64 -18.05
C ILE A 218 -26.62 1.57 -17.19
N SER A 219 -26.72 1.92 -15.91
CA SER A 219 -25.78 1.59 -14.83
C SER A 219 -26.50 1.70 -13.49
N ALA A 220 -25.87 1.28 -12.38
CA ALA A 220 -26.47 1.33 -11.04
C ALA A 220 -27.18 2.68 -10.77
N PHE A 221 -28.49 2.63 -10.46
CA PHE A 221 -29.31 3.83 -10.22
C PHE A 221 -29.21 4.91 -11.31
N ASN A 222 -29.03 4.50 -12.56
CA ASN A 222 -29.02 5.41 -13.70
C ASN A 222 -29.85 4.83 -14.85
N ILE A 223 -30.94 5.50 -15.19
CA ILE A 223 -31.95 5.16 -16.18
C ILE A 223 -31.57 5.74 -17.54
N ALA A 224 -31.00 6.94 -17.58
CA ALA A 224 -30.56 7.60 -18.80
C ALA A 224 -29.28 8.42 -18.57
N PRO A 225 -28.52 8.74 -19.64
CA PRO A 225 -27.32 9.55 -19.48
C PRO A 225 -27.65 10.96 -18.99
N ASP A 226 -27.01 11.41 -17.91
CA ASP A 226 -27.05 12.77 -17.39
C ASP A 226 -25.73 13.49 -17.72
N PRO A 227 -25.73 14.40 -18.72
CA PRO A 227 -24.51 15.11 -19.13
C PRO A 227 -23.87 15.88 -17.98
N GLY A 228 -22.57 15.70 -17.79
CA GLY A 228 -21.82 16.30 -16.68
C GLY A 228 -21.79 15.47 -15.40
N GLY A 229 -22.45 14.31 -15.37
CA GLY A 229 -22.35 13.32 -14.29
C GLY A 229 -23.35 13.47 -13.16
N PHE A 230 -24.30 14.42 -13.24
CA PHE A 230 -25.32 14.64 -12.22
C PHE A 230 -26.69 14.82 -12.83
N ALA A 231 -27.70 14.22 -12.21
CA ALA A 231 -29.08 14.34 -12.65
C ALA A 231 -29.58 15.78 -12.54
N ALA A 232 -30.28 16.25 -13.56
CA ALA A 232 -30.78 17.62 -13.64
C ALA A 232 -32.32 17.66 -13.54
N PRO A 233 -32.93 18.76 -13.06
CA PRO A 233 -34.37 18.87 -12.94
C PRO A 233 -35.13 18.49 -14.24
N GLY A 234 -35.96 17.45 -14.13
CA GLY A 234 -36.75 16.90 -15.24
C GLY A 234 -36.07 15.77 -16.01
N SER A 235 -34.84 15.38 -15.69
CA SER A 235 -34.24 14.14 -16.23
C SER A 235 -34.92 12.90 -15.63
N PRO A 236 -34.86 11.73 -16.32
CA PRO A 236 -35.43 10.49 -15.80
C PRO A 236 -34.93 10.15 -14.40
N ASP A 237 -33.62 10.28 -14.18
CA ASP A 237 -32.93 9.98 -12.93
C ASP A 237 -33.30 10.96 -11.81
N PHE A 238 -33.36 12.26 -12.11
CA PHE A 238 -33.83 13.26 -11.14
C PHE A 238 -35.30 13.01 -10.75
N CYS A 239 -36.12 12.56 -11.69
CA CYS A 239 -37.50 12.18 -11.43
C CYS A 239 -37.61 10.89 -10.61
N ALA A 240 -36.74 9.91 -10.82
CA ALA A 240 -36.65 8.70 -10.01
C ALA A 240 -36.23 9.02 -8.57
N ALA A 241 -35.20 9.87 -8.39
CA ALA A 241 -34.80 10.38 -7.08
C ALA A 241 -35.97 11.04 -6.33
N ALA A 242 -36.78 11.83 -7.02
CA ALA A 242 -37.96 12.45 -6.45
C ALA A 242 -39.04 11.42 -6.04
N ASP A 243 -39.27 10.38 -6.85
CA ASP A 243 -40.24 9.33 -6.53
C ASP A 243 -39.80 8.49 -5.32
N HIS A 244 -38.51 8.19 -5.21
CA HIS A 244 -37.94 7.56 -4.04
C HIS A 244 -38.09 8.43 -2.78
N MET A 245 -37.82 9.74 -2.84
CA MET A 245 -38.05 10.64 -1.69
C MET A 245 -39.53 10.73 -1.28
N ILE A 246 -40.47 10.61 -2.23
CA ILE A 246 -41.90 10.52 -1.94
C ILE A 246 -42.23 9.16 -1.29
N ALA A 247 -41.69 8.06 -1.81
CA ALA A 247 -41.87 6.72 -1.23
C ALA A 247 -41.28 6.61 0.18
N ALA A 248 -40.19 7.34 0.44
CA ALA A 248 -39.58 7.53 1.75
C ALA A 248 -40.46 8.34 2.73
N GLY A 249 -41.48 9.05 2.24
CA GLY A 249 -42.32 9.91 3.05
C GLY A 249 -41.67 11.25 3.43
N ILE A 250 -40.54 11.59 2.79
CA ILE A 250 -39.85 12.87 2.96
C ILE A 250 -40.60 14.02 2.29
N ALA A 251 -41.35 13.72 1.23
CA ALA A 251 -42.19 14.67 0.51
C ALA A 251 -43.54 14.05 0.13
N THR A 252 -44.54 14.91 -0.10
CA THR A 252 -45.90 14.46 -0.50
C THR A 252 -46.12 14.42 -2.01
N GLY A 253 -45.21 14.98 -2.80
CA GLY A 253 -45.31 15.01 -4.26
C GLY A 253 -44.14 15.74 -4.91
N LYS A 254 -44.21 15.95 -6.23
CA LYS A 254 -43.20 16.67 -7.01
C LYS A 254 -43.83 17.52 -8.12
N GLN A 255 -43.11 18.52 -8.61
CA GLN A 255 -43.51 19.33 -9.75
C GLN A 255 -43.52 18.50 -11.04
N ALA A 256 -44.53 18.68 -11.89
CA ALA A 256 -44.78 17.78 -13.01
C ALA A 256 -43.68 17.76 -14.10
N SER A 257 -42.98 18.87 -14.32
CA SER A 257 -41.97 18.99 -15.39
C SER A 257 -40.53 18.94 -14.90
N SER A 258 -40.26 19.47 -13.71
CA SER A 258 -38.91 19.57 -13.13
C SER A 258 -38.63 18.47 -12.12
N CYS A 259 -39.66 17.76 -11.64
CA CYS A 259 -39.57 16.76 -10.58
C CYS A 259 -39.01 17.28 -9.24
N ILE A 260 -38.91 18.60 -9.05
CA ILE A 260 -38.56 19.20 -7.75
C ILE A 260 -39.64 18.85 -6.72
N LEU A 261 -39.23 18.43 -5.53
CA LEU A 261 -40.13 17.98 -4.47
C LEU A 261 -41.08 19.08 -3.98
N THR A 262 -42.26 18.67 -3.54
CA THR A 262 -43.31 19.53 -2.97
C THR A 262 -43.90 18.91 -1.70
N GLY A 263 -44.29 19.76 -0.75
CA GLY A 263 -44.68 19.30 0.59
C GLY A 263 -43.57 18.51 1.28
N VAL A 264 -42.34 19.00 1.17
CA VAL A 264 -41.15 18.47 1.85
C VAL A 264 -41.32 18.64 3.36
N ASN A 265 -40.93 17.62 4.12
CA ASN A 265 -40.88 17.67 5.58
C ASN A 265 -40.04 18.86 6.06
N SER A 266 -40.57 19.68 6.96
CA SER A 266 -39.84 20.82 7.55
C SER A 266 -38.53 20.43 8.25
N GLY A 267 -38.40 19.16 8.66
CA GLY A 267 -37.18 18.57 9.19
C GLY A 267 -35.96 18.77 8.28
N VAL A 268 -36.14 18.65 6.96
CA VAL A 268 -35.07 18.76 5.96
C VAL A 268 -34.36 20.11 6.04
N PHE A 269 -35.12 21.21 6.05
CA PHE A 269 -34.54 22.56 6.05
C PHE A 269 -34.16 23.05 7.45
N SER A 270 -34.73 22.46 8.50
CA SER A 270 -34.37 22.80 9.89
C SER A 270 -33.10 22.07 10.36
N HIS A 271 -32.77 20.96 9.72
CA HIS A 271 -31.61 20.12 10.02
C HIS A 271 -30.96 19.70 8.68
N PRO A 272 -30.33 20.64 7.95
CA PRO A 272 -29.70 20.32 6.68
C PRO A 272 -28.58 19.29 6.87
N LEU A 273 -28.41 18.42 5.87
CA LEU A 273 -27.40 17.37 5.81
C LEU A 273 -25.99 17.98 5.90
N ARG A 274 -25.23 17.62 6.92
CA ARG A 274 -23.84 18.01 7.16
C ARG A 274 -22.92 17.20 6.24
N PHE A 275 -22.53 17.79 5.12
CA PHE A 275 -21.73 17.12 4.10
C PHE A 275 -20.26 17.51 4.22
N MET A 276 -19.43 16.56 4.64
CA MET A 276 -17.98 16.69 4.72
C MET A 276 -17.35 16.47 3.33
N ILE A 277 -16.88 17.54 2.69
CA ILE A 277 -16.36 17.52 1.31
C ILE A 277 -14.85 17.76 1.29
N ARG A 278 -14.10 16.76 0.81
CA ARG A 278 -12.65 16.84 0.66
C ARG A 278 -12.23 17.84 -0.41
N ASN A 279 -11.36 18.79 -0.04
CA ASN A 279 -10.94 19.91 -0.90
C ASN A 279 -9.47 19.88 -1.36
N ASP A 280 -8.72 18.86 -0.93
CA ASP A 280 -7.33 18.58 -1.25
C ASP A 280 -7.14 17.59 -2.42
N LYS A 281 -8.25 17.07 -2.98
CA LYS A 281 -8.26 16.31 -4.25
C LYS A 281 -9.33 16.92 -5.18
N PRO A 282 -8.96 17.56 -6.31
CA PRO A 282 -9.92 18.28 -7.16
C PRO A 282 -11.12 17.43 -7.64
N PRO A 283 -10.95 16.15 -8.05
CA PRO A 283 -12.09 15.27 -8.33
C PRO A 283 -13.08 15.11 -7.17
N ARG A 284 -12.62 14.90 -5.93
CA ARG A 284 -13.50 14.75 -4.75
C ARG A 284 -14.24 16.05 -4.42
N LEU A 285 -13.58 17.20 -4.58
CA LEU A 285 -14.20 18.50 -4.36
C LEU A 285 -15.33 18.76 -5.36
N GLN A 286 -15.05 18.57 -6.66
CA GLN A 286 -16.04 18.79 -7.71
C GLN A 286 -17.18 17.78 -7.61
N PHE A 287 -16.87 16.53 -7.26
CA PHE A 287 -17.85 15.49 -7.03
C PHE A 287 -18.83 15.86 -5.89
N GLY A 288 -18.31 16.17 -4.70
CA GLY A 288 -19.15 16.55 -3.55
C GLY A 288 -19.97 17.82 -3.79
N ASN A 289 -19.41 18.80 -4.50
CA ASN A 289 -20.14 20.01 -4.90
C ASN A 289 -21.28 19.71 -5.86
N GLY A 290 -21.06 18.83 -6.84
CA GLY A 290 -22.08 18.41 -7.80
C GLY A 290 -23.24 17.72 -7.09
N GLU A 291 -22.93 16.78 -6.20
CA GLU A 291 -23.95 16.05 -5.44
C GLU A 291 -24.74 16.97 -4.52
N MET A 292 -24.06 17.81 -3.74
CA MET A 292 -24.70 18.83 -2.91
C MET A 292 -25.68 19.69 -3.72
N ASN A 293 -25.28 20.10 -4.92
CA ASN A 293 -26.13 20.91 -5.79
C ASN A 293 -27.35 20.13 -6.29
N ALA A 294 -27.18 18.87 -6.69
CA ALA A 294 -28.27 18.00 -7.12
C ALA A 294 -29.28 17.77 -6.00
N ILE A 295 -28.83 17.49 -4.77
CA ILE A 295 -29.68 17.34 -3.59
C ILE A 295 -30.45 18.64 -3.30
N ASN A 296 -29.77 19.79 -3.26
CA ASN A 296 -30.43 21.08 -3.01
C ASN A 296 -31.48 21.42 -4.10
N GLN A 297 -31.21 21.06 -5.36
CA GLN A 297 -32.16 21.22 -6.45
C GLN A 297 -33.38 20.30 -6.29
N LEU A 298 -33.17 19.03 -5.90
CA LEU A 298 -34.23 18.05 -5.65
C LEU A 298 -35.23 18.56 -4.61
N PHE A 299 -34.71 19.12 -3.51
CA PHE A 299 -35.52 19.69 -2.44
C PHE A 299 -36.07 21.10 -2.73
N GLY A 300 -35.56 21.78 -3.76
CA GLY A 300 -35.93 23.17 -4.06
C GLY A 300 -35.52 24.18 -3.00
N GLY A 301 -34.46 23.87 -2.22
CA GLY A 301 -33.98 24.67 -1.09
C GLY A 301 -32.65 24.18 -0.53
N VAL A 302 -32.18 24.76 0.58
CA VAL A 302 -30.92 24.36 1.22
C VAL A 302 -31.17 23.15 2.12
N ALA A 303 -31.02 21.96 1.56
CA ALA A 303 -31.10 20.68 2.26
C ALA A 303 -29.73 20.16 2.72
N VAL A 304 -28.63 20.74 2.20
CA VAL A 304 -27.26 20.36 2.51
C VAL A 304 -26.47 21.57 3.03
N GLN A 305 -25.71 21.35 4.10
CA GLN A 305 -24.74 22.27 4.68
C GLN A 305 -23.33 21.68 4.51
N PRO A 306 -22.52 22.17 3.55
CA PRO A 306 -21.19 21.62 3.33
C PRO A 306 -20.19 22.13 4.37
N THR A 307 -19.22 21.28 4.70
CA THR A 307 -17.99 21.63 5.41
C THR A 307 -16.81 21.14 4.56
N TYR A 308 -15.89 22.05 4.22
CA TYR A 308 -14.75 21.73 3.37
C TYR A 308 -13.48 21.58 4.20
N GLY A 309 -12.68 20.57 3.88
CA GLY A 309 -11.37 20.39 4.48
C GLY A 309 -10.59 19.26 3.82
N ASN A 310 -9.33 19.13 4.20
CA ASN A 310 -8.52 17.96 3.86
C ASN A 310 -8.82 16.80 4.84
N ILE A 311 -8.14 15.66 4.66
CA ILE A 311 -8.35 14.49 5.53
C ILE A 311 -8.08 14.79 7.01
N ARG A 312 -7.20 15.75 7.29
CA ARG A 312 -6.75 16.16 8.64
C ARG A 312 -7.74 17.09 9.35
N GLN A 313 -8.69 17.63 8.62
CA GLN A 313 -9.64 18.63 9.13
C GLN A 313 -11.03 18.03 9.29
N ILE A 314 -11.46 17.22 8.32
CA ILE A 314 -12.82 16.67 8.27
C ILE A 314 -12.87 15.16 8.09
N GLY A 315 -11.74 14.51 7.80
CA GLY A 315 -11.65 13.05 7.74
C GLY A 315 -11.45 12.51 9.15
N PHE A 316 -10.21 12.47 9.62
CA PHE A 316 -9.90 11.83 10.90
C PHE A 316 -10.61 12.47 12.09
N PRO A 317 -10.54 13.80 12.32
CA PRO A 317 -11.11 14.36 13.54
C PRO A 317 -12.64 14.31 13.65
N ILE A 318 -13.35 13.86 12.60
CA ILE A 318 -14.81 13.92 12.48
C ILE A 318 -15.38 12.58 12.01
N VAL A 319 -14.96 12.09 10.82
CA VAL A 319 -15.54 10.93 10.15
C VAL A 319 -14.91 9.59 10.59
N PHE A 320 -13.61 9.57 10.88
CA PHE A 320 -12.88 8.33 11.22
C PHE A 320 -12.48 8.22 12.69
N SER A 321 -12.99 9.12 13.53
CA SER A 321 -12.77 9.07 14.97
C SER A 321 -14.12 9.14 15.67
N GLU A 322 -14.18 8.65 16.89
CA GLU A 322 -15.34 8.56 17.76
C GLU A 322 -14.95 8.89 19.22
N PRO A 323 -15.88 8.95 20.19
CA PRO A 323 -15.53 9.25 21.56
C PRO A 323 -14.48 8.28 22.13
N PRO A 324 -13.50 8.78 22.90
CA PRO A 324 -13.35 10.16 23.39
C PRO A 324 -12.75 11.20 22.41
N GLU A 325 -12.28 10.81 21.22
CA GLU A 325 -11.54 11.64 20.26
C GLU A 325 -12.44 12.63 19.51
N SER A 326 -13.64 12.21 19.12
CA SER A 326 -14.64 13.04 18.42
C SER A 326 -16.07 12.78 18.95
N ILE A 327 -17.09 13.30 18.25
CA ILE A 327 -18.50 12.96 18.50
C ILE A 327 -19.10 12.23 17.29
N VAL A 328 -19.91 11.21 17.56
CA VAL A 328 -20.54 10.34 16.53
C VAL A 328 -21.48 11.10 15.59
N ASP A 329 -22.17 12.10 16.13
CA ASP A 329 -23.25 12.81 15.45
C ASP A 329 -22.83 14.24 15.11
N ASP A 330 -21.76 14.41 14.34
CA ASP A 330 -21.31 15.70 13.76
C ASP A 330 -21.17 15.71 12.22
N TRP A 331 -21.39 14.57 11.56
CA TRP A 331 -21.40 14.43 10.10
C TRP A 331 -22.53 13.52 9.61
N ASP A 332 -22.96 13.73 8.37
CA ASP A 332 -24.06 12.96 7.75
C ASP A 332 -23.62 12.24 6.47
N ALA A 333 -22.82 12.92 5.66
CA ALA A 333 -22.19 12.34 4.48
C ALA A 333 -20.74 12.79 4.34
N TYR A 334 -19.91 11.97 3.70
CA TYR A 334 -18.49 12.27 3.46
C TYR A 334 -18.08 11.84 2.05
N THR A 335 -17.36 12.68 1.31
CA THR A 335 -16.74 12.23 0.05
C THR A 335 -15.52 11.38 0.37
N TYR A 336 -15.64 10.06 0.41
CA TYR A 336 -14.57 9.14 0.83
C TYR A 336 -13.58 8.82 -0.30
N GLY A 337 -12.50 8.14 0.09
CA GLY A 337 -11.61 7.50 -0.86
C GLY A 337 -10.45 6.80 -0.18
N TYR A 338 -10.16 5.58 -0.61
CA TYR A 338 -9.14 4.71 -0.02
C TYR A 338 -8.03 4.35 -1.01
N GLY A 339 -6.82 4.14 -0.48
CA GLY A 339 -5.80 3.34 -1.14
C GLY A 339 -5.81 1.96 -0.51
N LEU A 340 -6.55 1.01 -1.10
CA LEU A 340 -6.74 -0.30 -0.51
C LEU A 340 -5.53 -1.19 -0.82
N PRO A 341 -4.78 -1.69 0.17
CA PRO A 341 -3.75 -2.70 -0.10
C PRO A 341 -4.43 -4.00 -0.56
N SER A 342 -3.66 -4.96 -1.07
CA SER A 342 -4.10 -6.31 -1.49
C SER A 342 -4.83 -6.44 -2.85
N PRO A 343 -4.65 -7.54 -3.58
CA PRO A 343 -5.38 -7.86 -4.82
C PRO A 343 -6.81 -8.36 -4.57
N TYR A 344 -7.17 -8.62 -3.32
CA TYR A 344 -8.49 -9.11 -2.92
C TYR A 344 -9.32 -7.98 -2.29
N PRO A 345 -10.66 -7.99 -2.39
CA PRO A 345 -11.54 -7.09 -1.65
C PRO A 345 -11.72 -7.55 -0.19
N ASP A 346 -10.61 -7.80 0.49
CA ASP A 346 -10.53 -8.11 1.92
C ASP A 346 -11.04 -6.97 2.81
N HIS A 347 -10.81 -5.71 2.40
CA HIS A 347 -11.33 -4.49 3.06
C HIS A 347 -12.84 -4.49 3.31
N LEU A 348 -13.63 -5.28 2.58
CA LEU A 348 -15.08 -5.38 2.81
C LEU A 348 -15.40 -5.91 4.21
N PHE A 349 -14.54 -6.77 4.77
CA PHE A 349 -14.73 -7.27 6.13
C PHE A 349 -14.53 -6.19 7.20
N PRO A 350 -13.37 -5.50 7.30
CA PRO A 350 -13.20 -4.42 8.26
C PRO A 350 -14.22 -3.29 8.11
N PHE A 351 -14.64 -2.94 6.88
CA PHE A 351 -15.50 -1.78 6.66
C PHE A 351 -16.99 -2.03 6.89
N TYR A 352 -17.47 -3.27 6.71
CA TYR A 352 -18.92 -3.55 6.74
C TYR A 352 -19.34 -4.57 7.80
N TYR A 353 -18.40 -5.27 8.43
CA TYR A 353 -18.76 -6.20 9.50
C TYR A 353 -19.22 -5.43 10.75
N SER A 354 -20.38 -5.82 11.28
CA SER A 354 -21.10 -5.05 12.30
C SER A 354 -20.27 -4.86 13.58
N LEU A 355 -19.48 -5.85 14.01
CA LEU A 355 -18.70 -5.72 15.25
C LEU A 355 -17.58 -4.66 15.19
N PHE A 356 -17.27 -4.11 14.01
CA PHE A 356 -16.29 -3.04 13.86
C PHE A 356 -16.91 -1.64 13.84
N ALA A 357 -18.23 -1.54 14.00
CA ALA A 357 -18.95 -0.28 14.23
C ALA A 357 -19.04 0.02 15.73
N THR A 358 -17.91 -0.12 16.43
CA THR A 358 -17.75 0.09 17.87
C THR A 358 -18.85 -0.60 18.71
N ASP A 359 -19.24 -0.06 19.86
CA ASP A 359 -20.30 -0.61 20.72
C ASP A 359 -21.74 -0.40 20.18
N TYR A 360 -21.94 0.39 19.11
CA TYR A 360 -23.25 0.63 18.49
C TYR A 360 -23.88 -0.63 17.89
N CYS A 361 -23.05 -1.51 17.32
CA CYS A 361 -23.49 -2.78 16.76
C CYS A 361 -23.10 -3.99 17.63
N GLY A 362 -22.73 -3.75 18.90
CA GLY A 362 -22.35 -4.80 19.85
C GLY A 362 -20.87 -5.20 19.85
N GLY A 363 -20.02 -4.42 19.17
CA GLY A 363 -18.57 -4.56 19.20
C GLY A 363 -17.92 -3.97 20.46
N LEU A 364 -16.60 -3.86 20.44
CA LEU A 364 -15.85 -3.15 21.49
C LEU A 364 -15.87 -1.65 21.20
N SER A 365 -15.87 -0.83 22.26
CA SER A 365 -15.70 0.61 22.12
C SER A 365 -14.32 0.91 21.55
N GLU A 366 -14.25 1.45 20.33
CA GLU A 366 -13.01 1.81 19.65
C GLU A 366 -13.06 3.28 19.19
N PRO A 367 -12.04 4.10 19.55
CA PRO A 367 -11.82 5.47 19.07
C PRO A 367 -11.85 5.69 17.56
N GLU A 368 -11.38 4.70 16.80
CA GLU A 368 -11.18 4.80 15.35
C GLU A 368 -11.79 3.55 14.72
N PRO A 369 -13.14 3.45 14.64
CA PRO A 369 -13.79 2.25 14.13
C PRO A 369 -13.53 2.09 12.62
N ASN A 370 -13.32 0.85 12.15
CA ASN A 370 -13.18 0.57 10.72
C ASN A 370 -14.52 0.70 9.97
N ASN A 371 -15.64 0.32 10.61
CA ASN A 371 -16.98 0.51 10.06
C ASN A 371 -17.54 1.87 10.52
N VAL A 372 -17.02 2.93 9.90
CA VAL A 372 -17.41 4.32 10.16
C VAL A 372 -18.83 4.67 9.72
N GLN A 373 -19.45 3.83 8.89
CA GLN A 373 -20.82 4.02 8.45
C GLN A 373 -21.85 3.54 9.49
N PHE A 374 -21.36 2.86 10.54
CA PHE A 374 -22.17 2.22 11.58
C PHE A 374 -23.14 1.17 11.03
N LEU A 375 -22.72 0.41 10.00
CA LEU A 375 -23.56 -0.61 9.39
C LEU A 375 -23.74 -1.82 10.33
N CYS A 376 -24.97 -2.08 10.81
CA CYS A 376 -25.30 -3.30 11.53
C CYS A 376 -26.20 -4.23 10.68
N ASN A 377 -25.67 -5.18 9.89
CA ASN A 377 -26.49 -6.07 9.05
C ASN A 377 -26.01 -7.51 9.05
N THR A 378 -26.80 -8.43 9.60
CA THR A 378 -26.42 -9.85 9.72
C THR A 378 -26.26 -10.58 8.38
N ALA A 379 -26.93 -10.14 7.31
CA ALA A 379 -26.76 -10.73 5.99
C ALA A 379 -25.42 -10.31 5.36
N VAL A 380 -25.07 -9.04 5.54
CA VAL A 380 -23.75 -8.49 5.18
C VAL A 380 -22.66 -9.17 6.02
N ASP A 381 -22.85 -9.27 7.33
CA ASP A 381 -21.91 -9.94 8.24
C ASP A 381 -21.60 -11.37 7.80
N ALA A 382 -22.62 -12.12 7.38
CA ALA A 382 -22.46 -13.50 6.94
C ALA A 382 -21.61 -13.60 5.67
N GLN A 383 -21.82 -12.70 4.70
CA GLN A 383 -21.03 -12.70 3.46
C GLN A 383 -19.61 -12.15 3.69
N ALA A 384 -19.49 -11.04 4.41
CA ALA A 384 -18.21 -10.42 4.76
C ALA A 384 -17.31 -11.41 5.53
N LEU A 385 -17.86 -12.12 6.52
CA LEU A 385 -17.12 -13.16 7.23
C LEU A 385 -16.73 -14.32 6.31
N THR A 386 -17.65 -14.79 5.46
CA THR A 386 -17.35 -15.88 4.50
C THR A 386 -16.22 -15.49 3.55
N THR A 387 -16.25 -14.26 3.01
CA THR A 387 -15.18 -13.71 2.16
C THR A 387 -13.84 -13.65 2.89
N ALA A 388 -13.83 -13.30 4.18
CA ALA A 388 -12.61 -13.17 4.97
C ALA A 388 -12.06 -14.52 5.50
N THR A 389 -12.86 -15.57 5.55
CA THR A 389 -12.51 -16.88 6.14
C THR A 389 -12.69 -18.07 5.19
N THR A 390 -12.57 -17.87 3.88
CA THR A 390 -12.54 -18.98 2.90
C THR A 390 -11.24 -19.07 2.11
N ALA A 391 -10.65 -20.27 2.05
CA ALA A 391 -9.53 -20.60 1.17
C ALA A 391 -9.99 -21.16 -0.20
N ASP A 392 -11.29 -21.43 -0.36
CA ASP A 392 -11.88 -21.88 -1.63
C ASP A 392 -12.19 -20.68 -2.52
N VAL A 393 -11.43 -20.52 -3.60
CA VAL A 393 -11.54 -19.39 -4.54
C VAL A 393 -12.94 -19.26 -5.16
N PRO A 394 -13.62 -20.33 -5.62
CA PRO A 394 -15.02 -20.22 -6.07
C PRO A 394 -15.98 -19.69 -4.99
N THR A 395 -15.85 -20.16 -3.75
CA THR A 395 -16.65 -19.67 -2.61
C THR A 395 -16.34 -18.21 -2.30
N PHE A 396 -15.06 -17.82 -2.31
CA PHE A 396 -14.62 -16.43 -2.14
C PHE A 396 -15.30 -15.50 -3.16
N ILE A 397 -15.24 -15.87 -4.44
CA ILE A 397 -15.84 -15.09 -5.53
C ILE A 397 -17.36 -14.98 -5.33
N ALA A 398 -18.03 -16.10 -5.06
CA ALA A 398 -19.48 -16.11 -4.89
C ALA A 398 -19.94 -15.26 -3.69
N ALA A 399 -19.26 -15.36 -2.54
CA ALA A 399 -19.58 -14.58 -1.35
C ALA A 399 -19.33 -13.08 -1.55
N THR A 400 -18.22 -12.74 -2.21
CA THR A 400 -17.87 -11.35 -2.51
C THR A 400 -18.87 -10.70 -3.47
N THR A 401 -19.23 -11.37 -4.57
CA THR A 401 -20.26 -10.84 -5.49
C THR A 401 -21.63 -10.72 -4.81
N GLN A 402 -21.98 -11.67 -3.94
CA GLN A 402 -23.20 -11.58 -3.15
C GLN A 402 -23.18 -10.42 -2.16
N LEU A 403 -22.01 -10.10 -1.59
CA LEU A 403 -21.81 -8.94 -0.72
C LEU A 403 -21.97 -7.63 -1.50
N PHE A 404 -21.33 -7.48 -2.67
CA PHE A 404 -21.53 -6.32 -3.55
C PHE A 404 -23.01 -6.13 -3.87
N HIS A 405 -23.72 -7.21 -4.21
CA HIS A 405 -25.16 -7.14 -4.47
C HIS A 405 -25.96 -6.67 -3.24
N GLN A 406 -25.63 -7.13 -2.03
CA GLN A 406 -26.31 -6.70 -0.81
C GLN A 406 -26.07 -5.21 -0.52
N LEU A 407 -24.82 -4.77 -0.57
CA LEU A 407 -24.44 -3.36 -0.35
C LEU A 407 -25.13 -2.45 -1.36
N GLY A 408 -25.07 -2.79 -2.65
CA GLY A 408 -25.73 -2.05 -3.73
C GLY A 408 -27.25 -2.02 -3.62
N SER A 409 -27.89 -3.12 -3.22
CA SER A 409 -29.36 -3.20 -3.05
C SER A 409 -29.91 -2.36 -1.88
N MET A 410 -29.03 -1.91 -1.00
CA MET A 410 -29.36 -1.04 0.13
C MET A 410 -28.75 0.35 -0.03
N SER A 411 -27.97 0.59 -1.08
CA SER A 411 -27.20 1.80 -1.31
C SER A 411 -26.45 2.24 -0.04
N VAL A 412 -25.75 1.31 0.62
CA VAL A 412 -25.08 1.56 1.92
C VAL A 412 -24.17 2.78 1.81
N ASP A 413 -23.34 2.77 0.79
CA ASP A 413 -22.57 3.87 0.25
C ASP A 413 -22.87 4.03 -1.24
N ILE A 414 -22.26 5.06 -1.84
CA ILE A 414 -22.33 5.32 -3.28
C ILE A 414 -20.91 5.32 -3.82
N PRO A 415 -20.36 4.17 -4.22
CA PRO A 415 -19.09 4.10 -4.92
C PRO A 415 -19.26 4.75 -6.30
N VAL A 416 -18.34 5.61 -6.74
CA VAL A 416 -18.50 6.38 -7.97
C VAL A 416 -17.40 6.12 -8.98
N TYR A 417 -16.14 6.13 -8.56
CA TYR A 417 -15.03 5.95 -9.49
C TYR A 417 -13.79 5.37 -8.84
N ALA A 418 -12.94 4.79 -9.68
CA ALA A 418 -11.57 4.45 -9.38
C ALA A 418 -10.65 5.17 -10.37
N ASP A 419 -9.62 5.85 -9.89
CA ASP A 419 -8.63 6.50 -10.76
C ASP A 419 -7.84 5.48 -11.59
N GLY A 420 -7.48 5.88 -12.80
CA GLY A 420 -6.50 5.16 -13.61
C GLY A 420 -5.11 5.59 -13.18
N VAL A 421 -4.30 4.64 -12.69
CA VAL A 421 -2.94 4.93 -12.26
C VAL A 421 -2.07 5.19 -13.49
N ARG A 422 -1.49 6.39 -13.52
CA ARG A 422 -0.50 6.76 -14.51
C ARG A 422 0.55 7.69 -13.90
N LEU A 423 1.71 7.16 -13.54
CA LEU A 423 2.71 7.88 -12.76
C LEU A 423 3.91 8.34 -13.59
N GLY A 424 4.35 9.56 -13.28
CA GLY A 424 5.52 10.19 -13.89
C GLY A 424 6.79 9.92 -13.09
N ALA A 425 7.89 9.71 -13.80
CA ALA A 425 9.25 9.70 -13.25
C ALA A 425 10.22 10.29 -14.26
N LEU A 426 11.42 10.67 -13.83
CA LEU A 426 12.48 11.08 -14.76
C LEU A 426 13.06 9.86 -15.47
N ARG A 427 13.40 10.01 -16.75
CA ARG A 427 14.09 8.97 -17.54
C ARG A 427 15.51 8.69 -17.04
N SER A 428 16.09 9.62 -16.27
CA SER A 428 17.37 9.42 -15.60
C SER A 428 17.30 8.45 -14.41
N VAL A 429 16.10 7.95 -14.05
CA VAL A 429 15.90 6.93 -13.02
C VAL A 429 15.78 5.54 -13.66
N ALA A 430 16.75 4.68 -13.38
CA ALA A 430 16.66 3.25 -13.65
C ALA A 430 16.12 2.49 -12.42
N GLY A 431 15.61 1.28 -12.61
CA GLY A 431 15.09 0.45 -11.51
C GLY A 431 13.68 0.83 -11.05
N LEU A 432 12.93 1.56 -11.87
CA LEU A 432 11.51 1.84 -11.60
C LEU A 432 10.69 0.55 -11.71
N VAL A 433 9.87 0.26 -10.70
CA VAL A 433 8.97 -0.90 -10.69
C VAL A 433 7.52 -0.41 -10.79
N ASN A 434 6.84 -0.76 -11.88
CA ASN A 434 5.44 -0.43 -12.07
C ASN A 434 4.58 -1.44 -11.28
N LEU A 435 4.23 -1.10 -10.03
CA LEU A 435 3.43 -1.95 -9.16
C LEU A 435 1.96 -1.98 -9.63
N ARG A 436 1.34 -3.15 -9.60
CA ARG A 436 -0.09 -3.32 -9.93
C ARG A 436 -0.94 -2.48 -8.97
N GLY A 437 -1.81 -1.62 -9.47
CA GLY A 437 -2.74 -0.86 -8.64
C GLY A 437 -2.17 0.41 -7.98
N ALA A 438 -0.85 0.63 -7.99
CA ALA A 438 -0.22 1.83 -7.42
C ALA A 438 0.83 2.50 -8.33
N GLY A 439 1.43 1.79 -9.29
CA GLY A 439 2.44 2.36 -10.19
C GLY A 439 3.81 2.49 -9.53
N TYR A 440 4.58 3.55 -9.82
CA TYR A 440 5.92 3.79 -9.27
C TYR A 440 5.97 4.18 -7.78
N THR A 441 4.84 4.49 -7.15
CA THR A 441 4.76 4.85 -5.73
C THR A 441 4.77 3.60 -4.84
N ASN A 442 5.95 2.95 -4.73
CA ASN A 442 6.09 1.70 -3.98
C ASN A 442 7.52 1.47 -3.49
N GLY A 443 7.64 0.66 -2.43
CA GLY A 443 8.92 0.35 -1.80
C GLY A 443 9.92 -0.35 -2.71
N ALA A 444 9.49 -1.16 -3.69
CA ALA A 444 10.42 -1.73 -4.66
C ALA A 444 11.07 -0.62 -5.50
N THR A 445 10.31 0.34 -6.02
CA THR A 445 10.88 1.50 -6.73
C THR A 445 11.89 2.26 -5.87
N MET A 446 11.55 2.57 -4.61
CA MET A 446 12.45 3.29 -3.71
C MET A 446 13.72 2.50 -3.37
N LEU A 447 13.60 1.17 -3.32
CA LEU A 447 14.70 0.26 -3.08
C LEU A 447 15.63 0.07 -4.31
N TYR A 448 15.09 0.14 -5.54
CA TYR A 448 15.81 -0.15 -6.79
C TYR A 448 16.30 1.04 -7.59
N ALA A 449 15.70 2.20 -7.32
CA ALA A 449 15.98 3.41 -8.07
C ALA A 449 17.47 3.73 -8.06
N ARG A 450 18.02 4.06 -9.22
CA ARG A 450 19.42 4.45 -9.39
C ARG A 450 19.59 5.33 -10.62
N GLN A 451 20.77 5.93 -10.75
CA GLN A 451 21.08 6.70 -11.95
C GLN A 451 21.14 5.77 -13.18
N ASP A 452 20.33 6.07 -14.20
CA ASP A 452 20.49 5.47 -15.52
C ASP A 452 21.71 6.06 -16.23
N THR A 453 22.82 5.32 -16.25
CA THR A 453 24.05 5.77 -16.94
C THR A 453 23.98 5.66 -18.46
N SER A 454 22.97 4.98 -19.00
CA SER A 454 22.74 4.89 -20.45
C SER A 454 21.99 6.12 -20.99
N TYR A 455 21.40 6.90 -20.08
CA TYR A 455 20.62 8.08 -20.42
C TYR A 455 21.32 9.38 -20.02
N THR A 456 21.50 10.24 -21.01
CA THR A 456 21.97 11.62 -20.86
C THR A 456 20.77 12.53 -21.06
N PRO A 457 20.25 13.21 -20.01
CA PRO A 457 19.18 14.18 -20.15
C PRO A 457 19.44 15.17 -21.28
N VAL A 458 18.39 15.62 -21.96
CA VAL A 458 18.52 16.53 -23.14
C VAL A 458 19.19 17.86 -22.76
N CYS A 459 19.18 18.20 -21.46
CA CYS A 459 19.89 19.35 -20.90
C CYS A 459 21.39 19.09 -20.55
N GLN A 460 21.92 17.87 -20.70
CA GLN A 460 23.33 17.52 -20.49
C GLN A 460 24.18 17.78 -21.75
N GLY A 461 24.24 19.04 -22.17
CA GLY A 461 25.11 19.50 -23.26
C GLY A 461 25.64 20.93 -23.12
N VAL A 462 25.17 21.69 -22.13
CA VAL A 462 25.62 23.06 -21.84
C VAL A 462 25.83 23.22 -20.34
N VAL A 463 26.95 22.72 -19.82
CA VAL A 463 27.40 22.95 -18.43
C VAL A 463 28.09 24.31 -18.31
N THR A 464 27.53 25.34 -18.95
CA THR A 464 27.99 26.73 -18.80
C THR A 464 26.79 27.65 -18.77
N GLY A 465 26.45 28.20 -17.61
CA GLY A 465 25.63 29.41 -17.40
C GLY A 465 24.22 29.51 -18.00
N SER A 466 23.77 28.55 -18.83
CA SER A 466 22.55 28.69 -19.62
C SER A 466 22.03 27.32 -20.04
N CYS A 467 21.43 26.57 -19.11
CA CYS A 467 20.23 25.85 -19.47
C CYS A 467 19.14 26.93 -19.59
N PRO A 468 18.59 27.23 -20.78
CA PRO A 468 17.72 28.39 -20.97
C PRO A 468 16.46 28.39 -20.08
N SER A 469 16.14 27.25 -19.46
CA SER A 469 14.92 27.02 -18.67
C SER A 469 15.14 26.92 -17.15
N GLY A 470 16.37 26.81 -16.65
CA GLY A 470 16.63 26.64 -15.21
C GLY A 470 16.18 25.29 -14.60
N LYS A 471 16.00 24.26 -15.43
CA LYS A 471 15.50 22.93 -15.03
C LYS A 471 16.60 21.87 -15.06
N ASP A 472 16.63 20.97 -14.08
CA ASP A 472 17.66 19.93 -13.95
C ASP A 472 17.07 18.52 -13.82
N TYR A 473 17.01 17.78 -14.94
CA TYR A 473 16.45 16.43 -14.99
C TYR A 473 17.48 15.31 -14.77
N ARG A 474 18.66 15.64 -14.26
CA ARG A 474 19.62 14.63 -13.80
C ARG A 474 19.07 13.96 -12.54
N PHE A 475 19.31 12.66 -12.40
CA PHE A 475 19.00 11.90 -11.19
C PHE A 475 19.51 12.67 -9.96
N GLY A 476 18.67 12.83 -8.94
CA GLY A 476 19.01 13.52 -7.70
C GLY A 476 19.36 15.01 -7.86
N GLY A 477 18.99 15.63 -8.98
CA GLY A 477 19.42 17.01 -9.30
C GLY A 477 20.92 17.10 -9.56
N GLY A 478 21.53 15.99 -10.00
CA GLY A 478 22.97 15.85 -10.19
C GLY A 478 23.73 15.39 -8.96
N ASP A 479 23.07 15.18 -7.81
CA ASP A 479 23.63 14.39 -6.72
C ASP A 479 23.21 12.92 -6.91
N PRO A 480 24.10 12.06 -7.40
CA PRO A 480 23.73 10.69 -7.71
C PRO A 480 23.54 9.83 -6.44
N THR A 481 23.79 10.39 -5.25
CA THR A 481 23.58 9.72 -3.96
C THR A 481 22.17 9.95 -3.38
N THR A 482 21.33 10.77 -4.03
CA THR A 482 20.01 11.13 -3.52
C THR A 482 18.93 10.76 -4.53
N LEU A 483 17.89 10.05 -4.09
CA LEU A 483 16.61 9.93 -4.80
C LEU A 483 15.63 10.95 -4.22
N ARG A 484 14.99 11.75 -5.09
CA ARG A 484 14.01 12.77 -4.70
C ARG A 484 12.60 12.30 -5.04
N TRP A 485 11.78 12.10 -4.02
CA TRP A 485 10.41 11.63 -4.14
C TRP A 485 9.42 12.71 -3.69
N GLY A 486 8.50 13.09 -4.57
CA GLY A 486 7.41 14.02 -4.23
C GLY A 486 6.35 13.34 -3.38
N GLN A 487 5.74 14.11 -2.48
CA GLN A 487 4.56 13.70 -1.71
C GLN A 487 3.48 14.78 -1.86
N ALA A 488 2.33 14.44 -2.43
CA ALA A 488 1.26 15.40 -2.72
C ALA A 488 0.63 16.05 -1.47
N SER A 489 0.86 15.50 -0.27
CA SER A 489 0.45 16.07 1.01
C SER A 489 1.49 15.75 2.09
N GLY A 490 1.43 16.44 3.23
CA GLY A 490 2.33 16.26 4.39
C GLY A 490 2.07 15.00 5.22
N THR A 491 2.66 14.91 6.42
CA THR A 491 2.40 13.88 7.46
C THR A 491 1.86 14.52 8.75
N LEU A 492 1.00 13.83 9.51
CA LEU A 492 0.53 14.20 10.84
C LEU A 492 1.20 13.32 11.89
N GLU A 493 1.03 12.02 11.73
CA GLU A 493 1.39 11.01 12.74
C GLU A 493 2.13 9.86 12.05
N LEU A 494 3.40 9.72 12.40
CA LEU A 494 4.25 8.58 12.02
C LEU A 494 4.30 7.54 13.15
N ASN A 495 3.40 7.65 14.12
CA ASN A 495 3.13 6.62 15.10
C ASN A 495 2.38 5.47 14.43
N PRO A 496 2.91 4.23 14.37
CA PRO A 496 2.24 3.09 13.72
C PRO A 496 0.84 2.77 14.27
N PHE A 497 0.52 3.21 15.49
CA PHE A 497 -0.80 3.00 16.08
C PHE A 497 -1.85 4.04 15.65
N HIS A 498 -1.42 5.17 15.08
CA HIS A 498 -2.31 6.26 14.64
C HIS A 498 -2.00 6.77 13.22
N ALA A 499 -1.12 6.09 12.48
CA ALA A 499 -0.86 6.43 11.09
C ALA A 499 -2.11 6.19 10.24
N GLN A 500 -2.37 7.13 9.33
CA GLN A 500 -3.73 7.37 8.89
C GLN A 500 -3.84 7.56 7.36
N THR A 501 -2.85 8.17 6.74
CA THR A 501 -2.83 8.49 5.31
C THR A 501 -1.77 7.71 4.56
N VAL A 502 -1.97 7.59 3.26
CA VAL A 502 -0.99 7.01 2.33
C VAL A 502 0.39 7.69 2.41
N TRP A 503 0.48 8.96 2.78
CA TRP A 503 1.75 9.67 2.91
C TRP A 503 2.50 9.28 4.18
N GLU A 504 1.80 8.96 5.27
CA GLU A 504 2.45 8.37 6.45
C GLU A 504 2.84 6.92 6.17
N PHE A 505 2.00 6.14 5.47
CA PHE A 505 2.35 4.78 5.06
C PHE A 505 3.55 4.74 4.11
N ASN A 506 3.67 5.68 3.17
CA ASN A 506 4.84 5.84 2.31
C ASN A 506 6.13 6.05 3.12
N VAL A 507 6.07 6.71 4.27
CA VAL A 507 7.25 6.86 5.15
C VAL A 507 7.47 5.58 5.96
N LEU A 508 6.40 5.04 6.56
CA LEU A 508 6.48 3.88 7.44
C LEU A 508 6.98 2.63 6.72
N LEU A 509 6.53 2.37 5.50
CA LEU A 509 6.93 1.21 4.69
C LEU A 509 8.39 1.27 4.22
N GLU A 510 9.03 2.45 4.27
CA GLU A 510 10.46 2.60 3.99
C GLU A 510 11.32 2.37 5.24
N VAL A 511 10.76 2.65 6.42
CA VAL A 511 11.47 2.57 7.72
C VAL A 511 11.30 1.23 8.39
N TYR A 512 10.10 0.64 8.35
CA TYR A 512 9.77 -0.65 8.94
C TYR A 512 9.64 -1.71 7.85
N ASP A 513 10.25 -2.88 8.06
CA ASP A 513 10.00 -4.04 7.21
C ASP A 513 8.73 -4.77 7.71
N SER A 514 8.13 -5.56 6.83
CA SER A 514 6.99 -6.43 7.14
C SER A 514 7.44 -7.88 7.31
N LEU A 515 6.59 -8.74 7.90
CA LEU A 515 6.92 -10.17 7.99
C LEU A 515 6.97 -10.79 6.59
N PHE A 516 5.86 -10.69 5.87
CA PHE A 516 5.72 -11.10 4.46
C PHE A 516 5.59 -9.87 3.55
N THR A 517 5.75 -10.09 2.25
CA THR A 517 5.46 -9.10 1.20
C THR A 517 4.95 -9.83 -0.05
N ALA A 518 3.98 -9.24 -0.74
CA ALA A 518 3.53 -9.66 -2.05
C ALA A 518 4.44 -9.15 -3.18
N SER A 519 4.51 -9.92 -4.27
CA SER A 519 5.13 -9.47 -5.50
C SER A 519 4.44 -8.20 -6.01
N PRO A 520 5.17 -7.12 -6.35
CA PRO A 520 4.59 -5.89 -6.88
C PRO A 520 3.83 -6.08 -8.20
N ILE A 521 4.01 -7.20 -8.89
CA ILE A 521 3.38 -7.50 -10.19
C ILE A 521 2.30 -8.58 -10.06
N GLN A 522 2.60 -9.62 -9.27
CA GLN A 522 1.80 -10.83 -9.07
C GLN A 522 1.37 -10.93 -7.62
N LEU A 523 0.45 -10.07 -7.19
CA LEU A 523 0.19 -9.86 -5.76
C LEU A 523 -0.39 -11.08 -5.02
N ASP A 524 -0.83 -12.10 -5.73
CA ASP A 524 -1.20 -13.42 -5.19
C ASP A 524 0.02 -14.28 -4.81
N HIS A 525 1.23 -13.83 -5.17
CA HIS A 525 2.50 -14.45 -4.82
C HIS A 525 3.15 -13.69 -3.67
N THR A 526 3.14 -14.31 -2.50
CA THR A 526 3.76 -13.76 -1.28
C THR A 526 5.08 -14.48 -1.00
N TYR A 527 5.98 -13.77 -0.34
CA TYR A 527 7.24 -14.32 0.15
C TYR A 527 7.55 -13.69 1.52
N CYS A 528 8.45 -14.33 2.25
CA CYS A 528 8.82 -13.87 3.58
C CYS A 528 10.07 -13.00 3.54
N ASN A 529 10.01 -11.79 4.11
CA ASN A 529 11.14 -10.85 4.09
C ASN A 529 12.24 -11.24 5.07
N VAL A 530 11.87 -11.74 6.25
CA VAL A 530 12.78 -11.94 7.40
C VAL A 530 12.86 -13.40 7.87
N CYS A 531 12.22 -14.33 7.18
CA CYS A 531 12.17 -15.74 7.57
C CYS A 531 12.77 -16.70 6.51
N THR A 532 12.95 -17.96 6.92
CA THR A 532 13.51 -19.06 6.10
C THR A 532 12.44 -20.00 5.61
N SER A 533 11.44 -20.23 6.45
CA SER A 533 10.27 -21.05 6.15
C SER A 533 9.09 -20.56 6.96
N ALA A 534 7.91 -20.89 6.49
CA ALA A 534 6.68 -20.67 7.23
C ALA A 534 5.70 -21.79 6.87
N SER A 535 5.40 -22.75 7.74
CA SER A 535 4.55 -23.89 7.38
C SER A 535 3.12 -23.73 7.87
N SER A 536 2.14 -24.28 7.14
CA SER A 536 0.75 -24.32 7.60
C SER A 536 0.49 -25.42 8.64
N THR A 537 1.52 -26.18 9.02
CA THR A 537 1.44 -27.30 9.96
C THR A 537 2.35 -27.03 11.16
N PRO A 538 1.84 -26.40 12.22
CA PRO A 538 2.59 -26.12 13.44
C PRO A 538 3.30 -27.33 14.05
N SER A 539 4.56 -27.11 14.46
CA SER A 539 5.40 -28.09 15.15
C SER A 539 6.00 -27.49 16.42
N PRO A 540 5.65 -27.95 17.64
CA PRO A 540 4.84 -29.13 17.95
C PRO A 540 3.33 -28.88 17.76
N PRO A 541 2.52 -29.96 17.63
CA PRO A 541 1.08 -29.86 17.66
C PRO A 541 0.58 -29.16 18.94
N LEU A 542 -0.19 -28.09 18.80
CA LEU A 542 -0.88 -27.36 19.85
C LEU A 542 -2.33 -27.85 19.96
N PRO A 543 -3.03 -27.64 21.08
CA PRO A 543 -4.48 -27.74 21.10
C PRO A 543 -5.05 -26.69 20.12
N TYR A 544 -5.83 -27.13 19.13
CA TYR A 544 -6.33 -26.27 18.05
C TYR A 544 -7.85 -26.15 18.08
N VAL A 545 -8.35 -24.97 17.72
CA VAL A 545 -9.73 -24.82 17.26
C VAL A 545 -9.86 -25.49 15.89
N ALA A 546 -10.77 -26.46 15.78
CA ALA A 546 -10.95 -27.18 14.52
C ALA A 546 -11.46 -26.22 13.42
N GLY A 547 -10.72 -26.08 12.32
CA GLY A 547 -11.07 -25.24 11.19
C GLY A 547 -10.17 -24.01 11.00
N ASP A 548 -9.37 -23.66 12.02
CA ASP A 548 -8.45 -22.52 11.98
C ASP A 548 -7.17 -22.83 11.18
N GLN A 549 -6.54 -21.76 10.68
CA GLN A 549 -5.32 -21.81 9.89
C GLN A 549 -4.13 -21.32 10.72
N PHE A 550 -2.99 -22.00 10.54
CA PHE A 550 -1.77 -21.73 11.29
C PHE A 550 -0.63 -21.36 10.37
N TYR A 551 0.30 -20.58 10.89
CA TYR A 551 1.57 -20.27 10.25
C TYR A 551 2.69 -20.43 11.28
N ASP A 552 3.47 -21.50 11.14
CA ASP A 552 4.70 -21.75 11.91
C ASP A 552 5.87 -21.14 11.17
N VAL A 553 6.30 -19.97 11.62
CA VAL A 553 7.26 -19.10 10.96
C VAL A 553 8.62 -19.21 11.64
N GLN A 554 9.63 -19.54 10.83
CA GLN A 554 11.03 -19.68 11.25
C GLN A 554 11.85 -18.49 10.75
N LEU A 555 12.05 -17.49 11.60
CA LEU A 555 12.89 -16.33 11.31
C LEU A 555 14.29 -16.74 10.91
N ARG A 556 14.89 -15.93 10.04
CA ARG A 556 16.17 -16.27 9.44
C ARG A 556 17.31 -16.13 10.43
N ARG A 557 18.04 -17.24 10.59
CA ARG A 557 19.23 -17.36 11.45
C ARG A 557 20.38 -17.93 10.63
N GLY A 558 21.60 -17.60 11.03
CA GLY A 558 22.78 -18.38 10.68
C GLY A 558 22.79 -19.72 11.44
N PRO A 559 23.62 -20.69 11.05
CA PRO A 559 23.73 -22.01 11.70
C PRO A 559 24.20 -21.99 13.14
N ASP A 560 24.90 -20.93 13.52
CA ASP A 560 25.29 -20.65 14.90
C ASP A 560 24.12 -20.09 15.72
N GLY A 561 22.93 -19.97 15.13
CA GLY A 561 21.75 -19.35 15.70
C GLY A 561 21.77 -17.82 15.60
N THR A 562 22.80 -17.22 15.00
CA THR A 562 22.93 -15.76 14.95
C THR A 562 21.83 -15.16 14.09
N PRO A 563 21.06 -14.21 14.61
CA PRO A 563 20.10 -13.44 13.82
C PRO A 563 20.77 -12.82 12.59
N LEU A 564 20.13 -12.86 11.42
CA LEU A 564 20.66 -12.18 10.23
C LEU A 564 20.02 -10.80 10.01
N ALA A 565 18.79 -10.60 10.49
CA ALA A 565 18.13 -9.30 10.44
C ALA A 565 18.40 -8.48 11.70
N ARG A 566 18.49 -7.16 11.54
CA ARG A 566 18.72 -6.18 12.60
C ARG A 566 17.67 -5.09 12.53
N TRP A 567 17.32 -4.58 13.70
CA TRP A 567 16.77 -3.23 13.83
C TRP A 567 17.86 -2.20 13.51
N GLN A 568 17.44 -1.01 13.11
CA GLN A 568 18.34 0.09 12.75
C GLN A 568 19.22 0.55 13.93
N ASP A 569 18.92 0.19 15.17
CA ASP A 569 19.78 0.42 16.34
C ASP A 569 20.80 -0.70 16.62
N GLY A 570 20.81 -1.74 15.78
CA GLY A 570 21.73 -2.89 15.87
C GLY A 570 21.22 -4.03 16.73
N THR A 571 20.03 -3.91 17.33
CA THR A 571 19.42 -5.03 18.06
C THR A 571 18.90 -6.09 17.08
N PRO A 572 18.99 -7.39 17.41
CA PRO A 572 18.43 -8.44 16.56
C PRO A 572 16.90 -8.45 16.50
N ILE A 573 16.35 -8.80 15.33
CA ILE A 573 14.92 -9.10 15.20
C ILE A 573 14.64 -10.51 15.74
N THR A 574 13.57 -10.64 16.52
CA THR A 574 13.15 -11.87 17.19
C THR A 574 11.69 -12.22 16.92
N ALA A 575 11.32 -13.47 17.20
CA ALA A 575 9.93 -13.95 17.18
C ALA A 575 9.04 -13.18 18.16
N HIS A 576 9.61 -12.67 19.25
CA HIS A 576 8.93 -11.80 20.20
C HIS A 576 8.47 -10.50 19.53
N ASP A 577 9.31 -9.90 18.68
CA ASP A 577 8.93 -8.69 17.93
C ASP A 577 7.79 -8.96 16.95
N VAL A 578 7.80 -10.11 16.26
CA VAL A 578 6.70 -10.52 15.37
C VAL A 578 5.38 -10.64 16.13
N ALA A 579 5.41 -11.34 17.27
CA ALA A 579 4.24 -11.53 18.11
C ALA A 579 3.75 -10.21 18.71
N PHE A 580 4.66 -9.37 19.20
CA PHE A 580 4.36 -8.02 19.67
C PHE A 580 3.67 -7.19 18.60
N SER A 581 4.22 -7.18 17.38
CA SER A 581 3.69 -6.41 16.26
C SER A 581 2.29 -6.87 15.87
N ALA A 582 2.10 -8.16 15.64
CA ALA A 582 0.81 -8.72 15.25
C ALA A 582 -0.28 -8.41 16.29
N LEU A 583 -0.02 -8.69 17.57
CA LEU A 583 -1.03 -8.52 18.63
C LEU A 583 -1.34 -7.04 18.91
N ASN A 584 -0.32 -6.17 18.92
CA ASN A 584 -0.52 -4.76 19.25
C ASN A 584 -1.07 -3.95 18.08
N LEU A 585 -0.68 -4.23 16.84
CA LEU A 585 -1.28 -3.59 15.66
C LEU A 585 -2.75 -4.01 15.53
N ALA A 586 -3.06 -5.31 15.66
CA ALA A 586 -4.44 -5.81 15.62
C ALA A 586 -5.34 -5.16 16.67
N ARG A 587 -4.77 -4.81 17.83
CA ARG A 587 -5.53 -4.25 18.97
C ARG A 587 -5.64 -2.73 18.95
N TYR A 588 -4.60 -2.04 18.49
CA TYR A 588 -4.45 -0.60 18.73
C TYR A 588 -4.23 0.23 17.47
N SER A 589 -4.17 -0.37 16.28
CA SER A 589 -4.04 0.36 15.02
C SER A 589 -5.24 0.07 14.14
N ALA A 590 -6.07 1.08 13.86
CA ALA A 590 -7.23 0.93 12.98
C ALA A 590 -6.80 0.53 11.56
N ASN A 591 -5.84 1.27 10.98
CA ASN A 591 -5.42 1.08 9.60
C ASN A 591 -4.43 -0.08 9.43
N LEU A 592 -3.32 -0.08 10.17
CA LEU A 592 -2.28 -1.11 10.03
C LEU A 592 -2.65 -2.43 10.70
N GLY A 593 -3.69 -2.46 11.53
CA GLY A 593 -4.25 -3.67 12.14
C GLY A 593 -5.46 -4.27 11.41
N SER A 594 -5.97 -3.62 10.35
CA SER A 594 -7.22 -4.02 9.68
C SER A 594 -7.19 -5.45 9.11
N GLY A 595 -6.07 -5.88 8.52
CA GLY A 595 -5.88 -7.27 8.06
C GLY A 595 -5.78 -8.29 9.21
N LEU A 596 -5.50 -7.84 10.43
CA LEU A 596 -5.27 -8.67 11.60
C LEU A 596 -6.54 -8.91 12.45
N LEU A 597 -7.72 -8.46 12.01
CA LEU A 597 -8.94 -8.55 12.81
C LEU A 597 -9.42 -9.99 13.06
N LEU A 598 -9.01 -10.94 12.22
CA LEU A 598 -9.26 -12.38 12.37
C LEU A 598 -8.10 -13.12 13.08
N LEU A 599 -7.08 -12.40 13.55
CA LEU A 599 -6.03 -12.97 14.37
C LEU A 599 -6.64 -13.51 15.67
N ARG A 600 -6.33 -14.78 15.97
CA ARG A 600 -6.78 -15.48 17.20
C ARG A 600 -5.72 -15.49 18.26
N GLY A 601 -4.46 -15.68 17.86
CA GLY A 601 -3.36 -15.78 18.81
C GLY A 601 -2.01 -15.93 18.15
N VAL A 602 -0.97 -15.66 18.93
CA VAL A 602 0.42 -15.84 18.52
C VAL A 602 1.21 -16.51 19.64
N LYS A 603 2.00 -17.53 19.30
CA LYS A 603 2.91 -18.22 20.21
C LYS A 603 4.35 -17.95 19.83
N VAL A 604 5.14 -17.45 20.77
CA VAL A 604 6.60 -17.49 20.65
C VAL A 604 7.08 -18.86 21.14
N VAL A 605 7.72 -19.65 20.26
CA VAL A 605 8.29 -20.96 20.62
C VAL A 605 9.77 -20.83 20.99
N SER A 606 10.49 -19.97 20.28
CA SER A 606 11.88 -19.60 20.56
C SER A 606 12.15 -18.21 19.99
N ASP A 607 13.36 -17.65 20.19
CA ASP A 607 13.73 -16.35 19.61
C ASP A 607 13.60 -16.29 18.08
N SER A 608 13.59 -17.44 17.38
CA SER A 608 13.46 -17.51 15.92
C SER A 608 12.15 -18.13 15.45
N GLU A 609 11.31 -18.64 16.33
CA GLU A 609 10.11 -19.40 15.94
C GLU A 609 8.86 -18.79 16.55
N VAL A 610 7.90 -18.49 15.69
CA VAL A 610 6.59 -17.96 16.06
C VAL A 610 5.49 -18.72 15.32
N ILE A 611 4.44 -19.09 16.05
CA ILE A 611 3.23 -19.70 15.48
C ILE A 611 2.11 -18.67 15.53
N ILE A 612 1.50 -18.39 14.39
CA ILE A 612 0.39 -17.43 14.24
C ILE A 612 -0.88 -18.21 13.91
N GLU A 613 -1.96 -17.97 14.66
CA GLU A 613 -3.26 -18.63 14.52
C GLU A 613 -4.32 -17.64 14.01
N TRP A 614 -5.06 -18.06 13.00
CA TRP A 614 -6.11 -17.29 12.34
C TRP A 614 -7.45 -18.01 12.39
N GLN A 615 -8.53 -17.24 12.60
CA GLN A 615 -9.89 -17.78 12.61
C GLN A 615 -10.32 -18.28 11.22
N GLY A 616 -10.53 -19.58 11.05
CA GLY A 616 -10.90 -20.15 9.75
C GLY A 616 -9.70 -20.26 8.79
N GLN A 617 -9.97 -20.31 7.48
CA GLN A 617 -8.94 -20.44 6.45
C GLN A 617 -9.16 -19.37 5.38
N SER A 618 -8.16 -18.62 4.96
CA SER A 618 -8.35 -17.53 3.99
C SER A 618 -7.27 -17.51 2.93
N ILE A 619 -7.67 -17.14 1.71
CA ILE A 619 -6.71 -16.81 0.65
C ILE A 619 -5.91 -15.53 0.97
N SER A 620 -6.44 -14.64 1.83
CA SER A 620 -5.82 -13.35 2.16
C SER A 620 -4.76 -13.43 3.26
N TYR A 621 -4.78 -14.44 4.14
CA TYR A 621 -3.86 -14.47 5.30
C TYR A 621 -2.37 -14.33 4.98
N PRO A 622 -1.82 -14.87 3.87
CA PRO A 622 -0.44 -14.57 3.50
C PRO A 622 -0.17 -13.07 3.28
N ILE A 623 -1.14 -12.34 2.74
CA ILE A 623 -1.08 -10.89 2.48
C ILE A 623 -1.41 -10.10 3.76
N ASP A 624 -2.33 -10.59 4.60
CA ASP A 624 -2.61 -9.97 5.90
C ASP A 624 -1.39 -10.00 6.85
N MET A 625 -0.42 -10.89 6.59
CA MET A 625 0.88 -10.93 7.28
C MET A 625 1.91 -9.93 6.75
N GLU A 626 1.53 -9.01 5.86
CA GLU A 626 2.35 -7.85 5.46
C GLU A 626 2.36 -6.72 6.52
N PHE A 627 1.86 -6.98 7.74
CA PHE A 627 1.91 -6.02 8.84
C PHE A 627 3.35 -5.58 9.16
N LEU A 628 3.50 -4.33 9.60
CA LEU A 628 4.79 -3.75 9.99
C LEU A 628 5.37 -4.47 11.20
N LEU A 629 6.66 -4.76 11.17
CA LEU A 629 7.39 -5.23 12.35
C LEU A 629 7.83 -4.04 13.19
N LEU A 630 7.46 -4.05 14.47
CA LEU A 630 7.82 -3.06 15.48
C LEU A 630 8.79 -3.66 16.50
N PRO A 631 9.84 -2.91 16.91
CA PRO A 631 10.79 -3.37 17.92
C PRO A 631 10.14 -3.39 19.31
N SER A 632 9.87 -4.60 19.83
CA SER A 632 9.26 -4.76 21.16
C SER A 632 10.08 -4.10 22.25
N HIS A 633 11.42 -4.16 22.17
CA HIS A 633 12.32 -3.54 23.15
C HIS A 633 12.20 -2.00 23.24
N ILE A 634 11.55 -1.35 22.26
CA ILE A 634 11.28 0.09 22.25
C ILE A 634 9.84 0.38 22.66
N TRP A 635 8.89 -0.34 22.06
CA TRP A 635 7.47 0.01 22.13
C TRP A 635 6.72 -0.69 23.27
N GLU A 636 7.23 -1.79 23.80
CA GLU A 636 6.58 -2.61 24.81
C GLU A 636 6.65 -1.99 26.22
N ASP A 637 5.54 -2.03 26.96
CA ASP A 637 5.54 -1.77 28.39
C ASP A 637 5.76 -3.06 29.18
N SER A 638 7.04 -3.39 29.37
CA SER A 638 7.48 -4.54 30.18
C SER A 638 7.06 -4.46 31.67
N THR A 639 6.47 -3.35 32.12
CA THR A 639 5.95 -3.20 33.50
C THR A 639 4.44 -3.40 33.60
N ALA A 640 3.72 -3.35 32.46
CA ALA A 640 2.33 -3.74 32.41
C ALA A 640 2.22 -5.25 32.69
N ALA A 641 1.07 -5.70 33.21
CA ALA A 641 0.81 -7.13 33.23
C ALA A 641 0.57 -7.60 31.80
N ALA A 642 1.30 -8.62 31.33
CA ALA A 642 0.84 -9.39 30.17
C ALA A 642 -0.60 -9.83 30.47
N PRO A 643 -1.57 -9.54 29.59
CA PRO A 643 -2.96 -9.85 29.89
C PRO A 643 -3.09 -11.33 30.22
N VAL A 644 -3.67 -11.60 31.39
CA VAL A 644 -3.85 -12.98 31.85
C VAL A 644 -4.60 -13.72 30.76
N SER A 645 -4.05 -14.85 30.30
CA SER A 645 -4.75 -15.79 29.42
C SER A 645 -5.96 -16.32 30.18
N CYS A 646 -7.08 -15.59 30.11
CA CYS A 646 -8.26 -15.88 30.89
C CYS A 646 -9.17 -16.82 30.12
N ALA A 647 -9.48 -17.95 30.75
CA ALA A 647 -10.68 -18.71 30.48
C ALA A 647 -11.89 -17.73 30.39
N ALA A 648 -12.52 -17.72 29.22
CA ALA A 648 -13.62 -16.85 28.80
C ALA A 648 -13.27 -15.34 28.69
N GLY A 649 -12.83 -14.91 27.49
CA GLY A 649 -13.17 -13.57 27.00
C GLY A 649 -12.04 -12.54 26.80
N CYS A 650 -10.76 -12.91 26.88
CA CYS A 650 -9.66 -12.01 26.47
C CYS A 650 -8.86 -12.63 25.33
N VAL A 651 -9.20 -12.25 24.10
CA VAL A 651 -8.42 -12.49 22.89
C VAL A 651 -7.64 -11.20 22.59
N TRP A 652 -6.34 -11.31 22.36
CA TRP A 652 -5.56 -10.22 21.76
C TRP A 652 -5.85 -10.21 20.25
N GLY A 653 -6.93 -9.53 19.89
CA GLY A 653 -7.48 -9.44 18.53
C GLY A 653 -8.97 -9.08 18.59
N ALA A 654 -9.49 -8.43 17.55
CA ALA A 654 -10.90 -8.04 17.50
C ALA A 654 -11.87 -9.24 17.36
N SER A 655 -11.34 -10.43 17.07
CA SER A 655 -12.12 -11.67 17.02
C SER A 655 -12.50 -12.14 18.44
N GLN A 656 -13.67 -11.71 18.91
CA GLN A 656 -14.27 -12.27 20.11
C GLN A 656 -14.48 -13.78 19.91
N GLY A 657 -13.78 -14.61 20.70
CA GLY A 657 -14.05 -16.05 20.77
C GLY A 657 -15.43 -16.30 21.37
N ALA A 658 -16.18 -17.20 20.75
CA ALA A 658 -17.48 -17.65 21.27
C ALA A 658 -17.34 -18.21 22.71
N PRO A 659 -18.41 -18.19 23.52
CA PRO A 659 -18.40 -18.81 24.86
C PRO A 659 -18.04 -20.31 24.75
N GLY A 660 -16.81 -20.68 25.15
CA GLY A 660 -16.32 -22.06 25.08
C GLY A 660 -14.86 -22.24 24.70
N ASP A 661 -14.17 -21.19 24.23
CA ASP A 661 -12.73 -21.24 23.91
C ASP A 661 -11.86 -21.30 25.17
N GLY A 662 -11.56 -22.52 25.62
CA GLY A 662 -10.63 -22.80 26.73
C GLY A 662 -9.22 -23.17 26.29
N GLN A 663 -8.87 -23.00 25.00
CA GLN A 663 -7.62 -23.46 24.39
C GLN A 663 -6.87 -22.38 23.60
N LEU A 664 -7.00 -21.11 23.98
CA LEU A 664 -6.18 -20.06 23.37
C LEU A 664 -4.71 -20.24 23.73
N ILE A 665 -3.83 -19.96 22.78
CA ILE A 665 -2.38 -19.89 22.99
C ILE A 665 -2.09 -18.81 24.05
N SER A 666 -1.50 -19.19 25.19
CA SER A 666 -1.01 -18.22 26.17
C SER A 666 0.15 -17.42 25.58
N THR A 667 0.11 -16.10 25.70
CA THR A 667 1.17 -15.21 25.24
C THR A 667 1.75 -14.44 26.42
N ASP A 668 3.08 -14.37 26.50
CA ASP A 668 3.83 -13.55 27.48
C ASP A 668 4.11 -12.13 26.93
N ILE A 669 3.46 -11.75 25.82
CA ILE A 669 3.62 -10.46 25.15
C ILE A 669 2.86 -9.37 25.91
N HIS A 670 3.56 -8.29 26.26
CA HIS A 670 2.96 -7.15 26.94
C HIS A 670 2.36 -6.16 25.93
N PRO A 671 1.41 -5.31 26.39
CA PRO A 671 0.94 -4.21 25.57
C PRO A 671 2.06 -3.24 25.21
N ALA A 672 1.91 -2.61 24.05
CA ALA A 672 2.64 -1.40 23.72
C ALA A 672 2.31 -0.31 24.76
N ALA A 673 3.34 0.45 25.14
CA ALA A 673 3.23 1.46 26.19
C ALA A 673 2.13 2.46 25.87
N ALA A 674 1.23 2.70 26.83
CA ALA A 674 0.07 3.57 26.62
C ALA A 674 0.47 4.98 26.18
N SER A 675 1.58 5.51 26.72
CA SER A 675 2.12 6.82 26.31
C SER A 675 2.69 6.85 24.90
N MET A 676 3.07 5.70 24.35
CA MET A 676 3.59 5.58 22.98
C MET A 676 2.49 5.27 21.96
N ARG A 677 1.30 4.89 22.44
CA ARG A 677 0.06 4.72 21.65
C ARG A 677 -0.90 5.88 21.80
N ASP A 678 -0.41 7.04 22.23
CA ASP A 678 -1.20 8.26 22.31
C ASP A 678 -0.97 9.03 21.00
N SER A 679 -2.02 9.68 20.47
CA SER A 679 -1.94 10.48 19.24
C SER A 679 -0.96 11.65 19.33
N THR A 680 -0.60 12.08 20.55
CA THR A 680 0.42 13.10 20.77
C THR A 680 1.86 12.59 20.77
N TYR A 681 2.06 11.26 20.77
CA TYR A 681 3.40 10.68 20.80
C TYR A 681 4.10 10.81 19.45
N ASP A 682 5.27 11.47 19.46
CA ASP A 682 6.10 11.70 18.28
C ASP A 682 7.35 10.82 18.30
N PRO A 683 7.40 9.72 17.52
CA PRO A 683 8.54 8.81 17.54
C PRO A 683 9.83 9.46 17.03
N ILE A 684 9.76 10.45 16.13
CA ILE A 684 10.94 11.17 15.65
C ILE A 684 11.47 12.07 16.76
N ALA A 685 10.60 12.82 17.45
CA ALA A 685 11.02 13.71 18.53
C ALA A 685 11.63 12.93 19.71
N HIS A 686 11.08 11.75 20.01
CA HIS A 686 11.54 10.88 21.10
C HIS A 686 12.74 10.00 20.73
N GLY A 687 13.10 9.90 19.44
CA GLY A 687 14.22 9.08 19.00
C GLY A 687 13.91 7.59 18.94
N THR A 688 12.64 7.24 18.79
CA THR A 688 12.14 5.86 18.72
C THR A 688 11.65 5.49 17.32
N PHE A 689 11.86 6.34 16.31
CA PHE A 689 11.51 6.06 14.92
C PHE A 689 12.55 5.14 14.25
N ILE A 690 12.64 3.92 14.78
CA ILE A 690 13.66 2.91 14.50
C ILE A 690 12.93 1.69 13.97
N GLY A 691 13.21 1.31 12.72
CA GLY A 691 12.62 0.14 12.10
C GLY A 691 13.67 -0.84 11.60
N SER A 692 13.25 -1.73 10.71
CA SER A 692 14.05 -2.80 10.09
C SER A 692 14.15 -2.67 8.57
N GLY A 693 13.48 -1.68 8.00
CA GLY A 693 13.39 -1.44 6.57
C GLY A 693 14.67 -0.86 5.97
N PRO A 694 14.68 -0.64 4.64
CA PRO A 694 15.86 -0.22 3.89
C PRO A 694 16.35 1.19 4.25
N TRP A 695 15.50 2.02 4.85
CA TRP A 695 15.80 3.43 5.13
C TRP A 695 15.66 3.77 6.61
N ALA A 696 16.68 4.40 7.17
CA ALA A 696 16.74 4.80 8.56
C ALA A 696 16.56 6.32 8.71
N CYS A 697 15.80 6.72 9.73
CA CYS A 697 15.78 8.11 10.19
C CYS A 697 17.08 8.41 10.92
N VAL A 698 17.98 9.16 10.28
CA VAL A 698 19.28 9.53 10.85
C VAL A 698 19.38 11.05 10.90
N SER A 699 19.76 11.60 12.06
CA SER A 699 19.77 13.04 12.23
C SER A 699 20.77 13.72 11.31
N VAL A 700 20.28 14.72 10.59
CA VAL A 700 21.08 15.63 9.75
C VAL A 700 21.47 16.91 10.49
N PHE A 701 21.09 17.04 11.76
CA PHE A 701 21.21 18.29 12.52
C PHE A 701 22.49 18.33 13.38
N PRO A 702 23.21 19.46 13.43
CA PRO A 702 24.49 19.58 14.16
C PRO A 702 24.49 19.12 15.61
N GLN A 703 23.35 19.16 16.30
CA GLN A 703 23.23 18.82 17.72
C GLN A 703 23.36 17.31 17.98
N ASP A 704 22.97 16.48 17.02
CA ASP A 704 22.87 15.02 17.15
C ASP A 704 23.17 14.29 15.83
N VAL A 705 24.01 14.86 14.95
CA VAL A 705 24.34 14.31 13.63
C VAL A 705 24.67 12.82 13.73
N GLY A 706 24.02 12.00 12.90
CA GLY A 706 24.25 10.56 12.88
C GLY A 706 23.46 9.78 13.93
N LYS A 707 22.73 10.43 14.83
CA LYS A 707 21.84 9.74 15.78
C LYS A 707 20.66 9.12 15.03
N ILE A 708 20.44 7.83 15.27
CA ILE A 708 19.40 7.02 14.65
C ILE A 708 18.07 7.23 15.40
N GLY A 709 16.96 7.16 14.68
CA GLY A 709 15.59 7.29 15.21
C GLY A 709 15.07 8.73 15.30
N THR A 710 15.86 9.74 14.93
CA THR A 710 15.48 11.15 15.12
C THR A 710 16.11 12.07 14.07
N GLY A 711 15.63 13.32 14.00
CA GLY A 711 16.29 14.41 13.28
C GLY A 711 16.34 14.28 11.76
N CYS A 712 15.54 13.39 11.17
CA CYS A 712 15.45 13.22 9.72
C CYS A 712 14.45 14.18 9.05
N SER A 713 13.63 14.92 9.81
CA SER A 713 12.59 15.81 9.26
C SER A 713 12.89 17.30 9.48
N GLN A 714 12.53 18.10 8.47
CA GLN A 714 12.78 19.54 8.42
C GLN A 714 11.54 20.30 7.94
N SER A 715 11.28 21.48 8.51
CA SER A 715 10.30 22.43 7.97
C SER A 715 10.78 23.03 6.65
N ALA A 716 9.90 23.77 5.96
CA ALA A 716 10.25 24.53 4.77
C ALA A 716 11.42 25.51 4.96
N SER A 717 11.63 25.99 6.20
CA SER A 717 12.75 26.88 6.56
C SER A 717 14.01 26.12 7.03
N GLY A 718 14.04 24.80 6.90
CA GLY A 718 15.15 23.94 7.31
C GLY A 718 15.28 23.75 8.83
N GLN A 719 14.24 24.09 9.60
CA GLN A 719 14.24 23.87 11.06
C GLN A 719 13.91 22.43 11.38
N ARG A 720 14.50 21.89 12.45
CA ARG A 720 14.15 20.57 12.98
C ARG A 720 12.68 20.54 13.38
N ILE A 721 11.97 19.53 12.87
CA ILE A 721 10.60 19.22 13.28
C ILE A 721 10.54 17.74 13.67
N GLY A 722 9.34 17.28 14.01
CA GLY A 722 9.08 15.88 14.36
C GLY A 722 8.31 15.16 13.26
N GLN A 723 7.31 14.37 13.64
CA GLN A 723 6.51 13.55 12.73
C GLN A 723 5.51 14.33 11.87
N ALA A 724 5.07 15.51 12.32
CA ALA A 724 4.10 16.33 11.59
C ALA A 724 4.81 17.23 10.56
N ILE A 725 4.99 16.73 9.34
CA ILE A 725 5.66 17.46 8.26
C ILE A 725 4.63 18.25 7.47
N GLY A 726 4.72 19.58 7.56
CA GLY A 726 3.86 20.49 6.84
C GLY A 726 4.29 20.74 5.39
N ILE A 727 3.55 21.64 4.73
CA ILE A 727 3.80 22.07 3.34
C ILE A 727 5.24 22.55 3.17
N ASP A 728 5.86 22.13 2.07
CA ASP A 728 7.26 22.35 1.69
C ASP A 728 8.30 21.80 2.69
N GLY A 729 7.85 21.03 3.69
CA GLY A 729 8.70 20.27 4.58
C GLY A 729 9.38 19.10 3.87
N ARG A 730 10.43 18.57 4.48
CA ARG A 730 11.25 17.50 3.92
C ARG A 730 11.57 16.45 4.95
N MET A 731 11.67 15.19 4.52
CA MET A 731 12.27 14.12 5.27
C MET A 731 13.45 13.55 4.47
N GLN A 732 14.61 13.45 5.11
CA GLN A 732 15.77 12.78 4.53
C GLN A 732 16.07 11.51 5.32
N LEU A 733 15.82 10.36 4.70
CA LEU A 733 16.21 9.06 5.24
C LEU A 733 17.56 8.65 4.67
N ALA A 734 18.35 7.94 5.47
CA ALA A 734 19.63 7.38 5.07
C ALA A 734 19.47 5.88 4.81
N ALA A 735 20.16 5.34 3.81
CA ALA A 735 20.17 3.89 3.61
C ALA A 735 20.66 3.18 4.87
N PHE A 736 20.01 2.09 5.26
CA PHE A 736 20.42 1.28 6.40
C PHE A 736 21.64 0.44 6.04
N ASP A 737 22.81 1.08 6.06
CA ASP A 737 24.14 0.45 5.97
C ASP A 737 25.05 1.13 6.99
N PHE A 738 25.17 0.51 8.16
CA PHE A 738 25.94 1.03 9.29
C PHE A 738 27.20 0.21 9.57
N LEU A 739 27.65 -0.58 8.59
CA LEU A 739 28.84 -1.41 8.70
C LEU A 739 30.10 -0.58 8.98
N GLY A 740 30.18 0.62 8.40
CA GLY A 740 31.28 1.56 8.55
C GLY A 740 31.28 2.36 9.86
N GLN A 741 30.30 2.16 10.76
CA GLN A 741 30.26 2.90 12.01
C GLN A 741 31.46 2.55 12.91
N PRO A 742 32.07 3.55 13.58
CA PRO A 742 33.20 3.31 14.47
C PRO A 742 32.89 2.27 15.55
N GLY A 743 33.72 1.23 15.63
CA GLY A 743 33.59 0.17 16.63
C GLY A 743 32.56 -0.92 16.29
N ASN A 744 31.91 -0.86 15.12
CA ASN A 744 31.04 -1.93 14.68
C ASN A 744 31.85 -3.22 14.44
N SER A 745 31.35 -4.33 14.99
CA SER A 745 31.89 -5.68 14.78
C SER A 745 30.85 -6.64 14.20
N ASP A 746 29.61 -6.17 14.03
CA ASP A 746 28.52 -6.97 13.48
C ASP A 746 28.48 -6.82 11.94
N PRO A 747 28.75 -7.89 11.18
CA PRO A 747 28.68 -7.86 9.72
C PRO A 747 27.24 -7.73 9.18
N PHE A 748 26.22 -7.83 10.04
CA PHE A 748 24.82 -7.72 9.68
C PHE A 748 24.18 -6.40 10.12
N TYR A 749 24.96 -5.41 10.57
CA TYR A 749 24.43 -4.10 10.93
C TYR A 749 24.13 -3.22 9.70
N GLN A 750 23.20 -3.71 8.90
CA GLN A 750 22.70 -3.14 7.66
C GLN A 750 21.36 -3.80 7.33
N TYR A 751 20.65 -3.27 6.35
CA TYR A 751 19.44 -3.88 5.84
C TYR A 751 19.71 -5.31 5.37
N TYR A 752 18.95 -6.27 5.89
CA TYR A 752 19.18 -7.70 5.65
C TYR A 752 19.20 -8.05 4.15
N ARG A 753 18.36 -7.36 3.37
CA ARG A 753 18.21 -7.52 1.92
C ARG A 753 19.04 -6.50 1.13
N SER A 754 20.11 -5.93 1.70
CA SER A 754 21.06 -5.10 0.98
C SER A 754 22.04 -5.94 0.16
N SER A 755 22.57 -5.33 -0.89
CA SER A 755 23.77 -5.79 -1.59
C SER A 755 24.96 -4.98 -1.05
N ASN A 756 26.09 -5.64 -0.77
CA ASN A 756 27.35 -4.96 -0.47
C ASN A 756 28.41 -5.39 -1.50
N PRO A 757 28.91 -4.50 -2.36
CA PRO A 757 29.95 -4.82 -3.33
C PRO A 757 31.31 -5.19 -2.69
N ALA A 758 31.53 -4.84 -1.43
CA ALA A 758 32.69 -5.30 -0.66
C ALA A 758 32.52 -6.73 -0.10
N TRP A 759 31.33 -7.33 -0.18
CA TRP A 759 31.13 -8.70 0.28
C TRP A 759 32.06 -9.67 -0.45
N GLY A 760 32.71 -10.55 0.30
CA GLY A 760 33.62 -11.58 -0.21
C GLY A 760 34.93 -11.07 -0.82
N THR A 761 35.14 -9.76 -0.95
CA THR A 761 36.34 -9.15 -1.56
C THR A 761 36.99 -8.06 -0.69
N GLY A 762 36.25 -7.48 0.25
CA GLY A 762 36.69 -6.44 1.18
C GLY A 762 37.51 -6.97 2.36
N SER A 763 37.54 -6.20 3.46
CA SER A 763 38.24 -6.59 4.69
C SER A 763 37.39 -6.31 5.94
N GLY A 764 37.55 -7.12 6.99
CA GLY A 764 36.78 -6.97 8.22
C GLY A 764 35.29 -7.25 8.03
N VAL A 765 34.43 -6.49 8.73
CA VAL A 765 32.97 -6.67 8.73
C VAL A 765 32.33 -6.50 7.36
N THR A 766 32.84 -5.59 6.52
CA THR A 766 32.31 -5.33 5.17
C THR A 766 32.57 -6.45 4.18
N ALA A 767 33.52 -7.33 4.48
CA ALA A 767 33.81 -8.52 3.68
C ALA A 767 32.85 -9.68 3.99
N GLN A 768 32.25 -9.66 5.18
CA GLN A 768 31.35 -10.69 5.70
C GLN A 768 29.88 -10.24 5.70
N SER A 769 29.59 -9.04 5.19
CA SER A 769 28.27 -8.42 5.20
C SER A 769 27.44 -8.76 3.97
N GLY A 770 26.12 -8.82 4.11
CA GLY A 770 25.21 -9.02 2.98
C GLY A 770 24.58 -10.39 3.12
N ALA A 771 23.71 -10.54 4.11
CA ALA A 771 23.15 -11.84 4.46
C ALA A 771 22.32 -12.43 3.32
N PHE A 772 21.53 -11.58 2.64
CA PHE A 772 20.83 -12.00 1.43
C PHE A 772 21.78 -12.28 0.25
N GLN A 773 22.74 -11.38 -0.01
CA GLN A 773 23.72 -11.52 -1.09
C GLN A 773 24.55 -12.80 -0.96
N GLN A 774 24.94 -13.14 0.26
CA GLN A 774 25.61 -14.39 0.57
C GLN A 774 24.72 -15.58 0.26
N TRP A 775 23.49 -15.61 0.81
CA TRP A 775 22.56 -16.69 0.55
C TRP A 775 22.36 -16.92 -0.96
N ASN A 776 22.29 -15.83 -1.75
CA ASN A 776 22.17 -15.89 -3.20
C ASN A 776 23.42 -16.45 -3.89
N TRP A 777 24.61 -16.25 -3.32
CA TRP A 777 25.84 -16.90 -3.80
C TRP A 777 25.96 -18.36 -3.35
N ASP A 778 25.39 -18.73 -2.20
CA ASP A 778 25.42 -20.10 -1.70
C ASP A 778 24.58 -21.05 -2.57
N GLN A 779 23.66 -20.51 -3.39
CA GLN A 779 22.76 -21.27 -4.27
C GLN A 779 23.18 -21.18 -5.75
N LYS A 780 24.35 -21.70 -6.11
CA LYS A 780 24.94 -21.61 -7.47
C LYS A 780 24.00 -21.92 -8.64
N GLY A 781 22.99 -22.77 -8.45
CA GLY A 781 22.03 -23.16 -9.48
C GLY A 781 20.83 -22.23 -9.68
N ASP A 782 20.72 -21.11 -8.94
CA ASP A 782 19.55 -20.21 -9.00
C ASP A 782 18.22 -20.95 -8.70
N THR A 783 18.29 -21.93 -7.78
CA THR A 783 17.16 -22.84 -7.50
C THR A 783 16.22 -22.32 -6.41
N GLY A 784 16.52 -21.16 -5.81
CA GLY A 784 15.74 -20.61 -4.70
C GLY A 784 15.93 -21.34 -3.36
N ARG A 785 16.85 -22.30 -3.32
CA ARG A 785 17.27 -23.09 -2.15
C ARG A 785 18.77 -23.37 -2.22
N VAL A 786 19.46 -23.27 -1.10
CA VAL A 786 20.81 -23.82 -0.98
C VAL A 786 20.68 -25.32 -0.73
N SER A 787 21.02 -26.11 -1.74
CA SER A 787 20.83 -27.55 -1.75
C SER A 787 22.10 -28.32 -1.41
N ILE A 788 21.97 -29.64 -1.26
CA ILE A 788 23.12 -30.52 -1.09
C ILE A 788 24.06 -30.51 -2.31
N LEU A 789 23.54 -30.16 -3.49
CA LEU A 789 24.35 -30.04 -4.71
C LEU A 789 25.25 -28.81 -4.66
N ASP A 790 24.77 -27.71 -4.11
CA ASP A 790 25.55 -26.48 -3.95
C ASP A 790 26.69 -26.70 -2.96
N LEU A 791 26.37 -27.28 -1.79
CA LEU A 791 27.36 -27.67 -0.79
C LEU A 791 28.41 -28.64 -1.36
N ALA A 792 27.98 -29.68 -2.09
CA ALA A 792 28.90 -30.62 -2.72
C ALA A 792 29.79 -29.92 -3.77
N SER A 793 29.25 -28.95 -4.52
CA SER A 793 30.01 -28.16 -5.50
C SER A 793 31.09 -27.33 -4.81
N ALA A 794 30.75 -26.59 -3.76
CA ALA A 794 31.69 -25.78 -3.00
C ALA A 794 32.75 -26.64 -2.31
N ALA A 795 32.34 -27.70 -1.61
CA ALA A 795 33.23 -28.64 -0.93
C ALA A 795 34.22 -29.32 -1.89
N SER A 796 33.80 -29.63 -3.12
CA SER A 796 34.69 -30.21 -4.14
C SER A 796 35.83 -29.27 -4.56
N CYS A 797 35.72 -27.97 -4.26
CA CYS A 797 36.69 -26.92 -4.58
C CYS A 797 37.62 -26.55 -3.43
N PHE A 798 37.45 -27.15 -2.26
CA PHE A 798 38.32 -26.91 -1.11
C PHE A 798 39.79 -27.20 -1.46
N GLY A 799 40.67 -26.20 -1.27
CA GLY A 799 42.09 -26.29 -1.59
C GLY A 799 42.47 -26.03 -3.05
N ALA A 800 41.52 -25.69 -3.94
CA ALA A 800 41.81 -25.34 -5.33
C ALA A 800 42.39 -23.91 -5.46
N GLY A 801 43.22 -23.64 -6.49
CA GLY A 801 43.82 -22.33 -6.78
C GLY A 801 43.87 -21.96 -8.28
N PRO A 802 44.34 -20.75 -8.67
CA PRO A 802 44.03 -20.08 -9.95
C PRO A 802 44.74 -20.60 -11.21
N SER A 803 45.60 -21.62 -11.13
CA SER A 803 46.47 -22.02 -12.26
C SER A 803 45.76 -22.92 -13.29
N GLY A 804 45.01 -22.34 -14.24
CA GLY A 804 44.45 -23.12 -15.38
C GLY A 804 43.53 -22.45 -16.43
N THR A 805 43.54 -21.12 -16.62
CA THR A 805 42.52 -20.29 -17.33
C THR A 805 42.19 -20.55 -18.83
N SER A 806 41.94 -21.78 -19.29
CA SER A 806 41.44 -22.04 -20.65
C SER A 806 40.03 -22.67 -20.64
N ALA A 807 39.04 -21.89 -21.10
CA ALA A 807 37.67 -22.21 -21.56
C ALA A 807 36.96 -23.49 -21.05
N CYS A 808 35.84 -23.31 -20.34
CA CYS A 808 34.88 -24.38 -20.02
C CYS A 808 34.27 -24.98 -21.31
N PRO A 809 34.41 -26.29 -21.59
CA PRO A 809 33.66 -26.95 -22.67
C PRO A 809 32.22 -27.18 -22.22
N SER A 810 31.24 -26.85 -23.07
CA SER A 810 29.79 -26.92 -22.80
C SER A 810 29.22 -28.33 -22.56
N ASN A 811 30.03 -29.40 -22.48
CA ASN A 811 29.56 -30.78 -22.67
C ASN A 811 29.97 -31.78 -21.57
N ILE A 812 30.29 -31.36 -20.33
CA ILE A 812 30.65 -32.30 -19.25
C ILE A 812 29.46 -32.52 -18.30
N THR A 813 28.92 -33.73 -18.33
CA THR A 813 28.08 -34.33 -17.28
C THR A 813 28.84 -35.53 -16.70
N PRO A 814 28.97 -35.69 -15.36
CA PRO A 814 28.34 -34.93 -14.27
C PRO A 814 29.25 -33.80 -13.72
N ALA A 815 28.63 -32.75 -13.18
CA ALA A 815 29.21 -31.46 -12.80
C ALA A 815 30.13 -31.43 -11.54
N ASN A 816 30.65 -32.58 -11.06
CA ASN A 816 31.14 -32.74 -9.68
C ASN A 816 32.66 -32.98 -9.54
N THR A 817 33.48 -32.28 -10.31
CA THR A 817 34.92 -32.21 -10.03
C THR A 817 35.38 -30.76 -10.15
N CYS A 818 36.07 -30.21 -9.15
CA CYS A 818 36.82 -28.95 -9.30
C CYS A 818 38.08 -29.16 -10.16
N SER A 819 37.84 -29.66 -11.38
CA SER A 819 38.76 -29.70 -12.50
C SER A 819 38.75 -28.30 -13.14
N PRO A 820 39.90 -27.73 -13.48
CA PRO A 820 40.56 -26.80 -12.56
C PRO A 820 39.93 -25.40 -12.50
N ASN A 821 38.81 -25.11 -13.20
CA ASN A 821 38.44 -23.72 -13.47
C ASN A 821 36.93 -23.40 -13.60
N CYS A 822 36.00 -24.37 -13.60
CA CYS A 822 34.58 -24.05 -13.82
C CYS A 822 33.78 -23.73 -12.53
N PRO A 823 34.03 -24.36 -11.36
CA PRO A 823 33.43 -23.91 -10.10
C PRO A 823 34.33 -22.93 -9.31
N TYR A 824 35.65 -22.93 -9.54
CA TYR A 824 36.60 -22.10 -8.79
C TYR A 824 36.27 -20.60 -8.88
N ASN A 825 36.10 -20.05 -10.09
CA ASN A 825 35.82 -18.62 -10.28
C ASN A 825 34.49 -18.19 -9.63
N TYR A 826 33.52 -19.11 -9.53
CA TYR A 826 32.26 -18.83 -8.87
C TYR A 826 32.42 -18.81 -7.34
N TRP A 827 33.05 -19.86 -6.79
CA TRP A 827 33.18 -20.07 -5.36
C TRP A 827 34.31 -19.29 -4.70
N ASN A 828 35.31 -18.81 -5.43
CA ASN A 828 36.42 -18.11 -4.80
C ASN A 828 36.01 -16.72 -4.29
N ARG A 829 36.29 -16.45 -3.01
CA ARG A 829 36.08 -15.17 -2.35
C ARG A 829 37.29 -14.84 -1.49
N ALA A 830 38.09 -13.87 -1.93
CA ALA A 830 39.36 -13.49 -1.31
C ALA A 830 39.25 -13.22 0.21
N ALA A 831 38.11 -12.70 0.66
CA ALA A 831 37.87 -12.41 2.07
C ALA A 831 37.77 -13.65 2.98
N PHE A 832 37.50 -14.82 2.41
CA PHE A 832 37.30 -16.08 3.15
C PHE A 832 38.52 -17.01 3.02
N GLU A 833 39.59 -16.54 2.37
CA GLU A 833 40.81 -17.30 2.13
C GLU A 833 41.72 -17.31 3.35
N THR A 834 42.17 -18.51 3.73
CA THR A 834 43.28 -18.69 4.67
C THR A 834 44.64 -18.60 3.97
N THR A 835 44.67 -18.89 2.66
CA THR A 835 45.84 -18.75 1.76
C THR A 835 45.39 -18.00 0.51
N PRO A 836 46.03 -16.87 0.14
CA PRO A 836 45.61 -16.07 -1.01
C PRO A 836 45.46 -16.88 -2.30
N GLY A 837 44.33 -16.72 -2.97
CA GLY A 837 43.96 -17.46 -4.18
C GLY A 837 43.64 -18.93 -3.94
N THR A 838 43.27 -19.33 -2.72
CA THR A 838 42.92 -20.73 -2.41
C THR A 838 41.58 -20.79 -1.68
N ILE A 839 40.63 -21.51 -2.28
CA ILE A 839 39.32 -21.77 -1.66
C ILE A 839 39.54 -22.54 -0.35
N SER A 840 39.05 -21.98 0.76
CA SER A 840 39.17 -22.58 2.10
C SER A 840 37.96 -22.30 2.99
N GLY A 841 37.61 -21.04 3.27
CA GLY A 841 36.46 -20.69 4.12
C GLY A 841 35.11 -20.81 3.41
N GLU A 842 35.09 -20.77 2.07
CA GLU A 842 33.89 -20.69 1.26
C GLU A 842 32.93 -21.88 1.45
N PRO A 843 33.38 -23.16 1.49
CA PRO A 843 32.46 -24.28 1.72
C PRO A 843 31.76 -24.23 3.09
N PHE A 844 32.37 -23.60 4.09
CA PHE A 844 31.74 -23.42 5.40
C PHE A 844 30.61 -22.39 5.34
N ILE A 845 30.77 -21.33 4.53
CA ILE A 845 29.71 -20.34 4.29
C ILE A 845 28.52 -21.00 3.56
N VAL A 846 28.77 -21.82 2.53
CA VAL A 846 27.71 -22.55 1.82
C VAL A 846 27.02 -23.57 2.70
N TYR A 847 27.78 -24.30 3.51
CA TYR A 847 27.21 -25.20 4.52
C TYR A 847 26.30 -24.44 5.49
N ARG A 848 26.62 -23.18 5.74
CA ARG A 848 25.88 -22.34 6.67
C ARG A 848 24.50 -21.94 6.16
N ASP A 849 24.32 -21.81 4.85
CA ASP A 849 23.01 -21.53 4.30
C ASP A 849 22.28 -22.81 3.82
N PHE A 850 22.82 -24.00 4.08
CA PHE A 850 22.21 -25.27 3.69
C PHE A 850 20.75 -25.39 4.13
N ASP A 851 19.88 -25.81 3.20
CA ASP A 851 18.42 -25.89 3.33
C ASP A 851 17.67 -24.56 3.51
N ASN A 852 18.36 -23.42 3.56
CA ASN A 852 17.69 -22.12 3.53
C ASN A 852 17.02 -21.89 2.17
N THR A 853 15.73 -21.57 2.22
CA THR A 853 14.92 -21.18 1.06
C THR A 853 14.63 -19.68 1.05
N PHE A 854 14.45 -19.12 -0.14
CA PHE A 854 14.28 -17.68 -0.31
C PHE A 854 12.86 -17.24 -0.58
N ILE A 855 12.14 -17.93 -1.47
CA ILE A 855 10.79 -17.57 -1.91
C ILE A 855 9.79 -18.65 -1.44
N SER A 856 9.97 -19.15 -0.22
CA SER A 856 9.22 -20.29 0.31
C SER A 856 8.38 -19.87 1.52
N PRO A 857 7.17 -20.43 1.72
CA PRO A 857 6.49 -21.45 0.91
C PRO A 857 5.11 -21.06 0.34
N TYR A 858 4.66 -19.81 0.40
CA TYR A 858 3.27 -19.50 0.08
C TYR A 858 3.02 -19.21 -1.41
N TRP A 859 2.13 -20.06 -1.95
CA TRP A 859 1.66 -20.20 -3.34
C TRP A 859 2.78 -20.51 -4.36
N PRO A 860 2.63 -21.52 -5.24
CA PRO A 860 3.75 -22.05 -5.99
C PRO A 860 4.24 -21.04 -7.02
N TRP A 861 5.32 -20.33 -6.67
CA TRP A 861 6.17 -19.65 -7.62
C TRP A 861 6.63 -20.67 -8.66
N THR A 862 6.20 -20.48 -9.90
CA THR A 862 6.61 -21.29 -11.06
C THR A 862 7.90 -20.71 -11.65
N THR A 863 8.57 -21.46 -12.54
CA THR A 863 9.77 -20.93 -13.21
C THR A 863 9.48 -19.66 -14.01
N THR A 864 8.27 -19.52 -14.57
CA THR A 864 7.83 -18.32 -15.31
C THR A 864 7.54 -17.12 -14.40
N THR A 865 7.19 -17.31 -13.13
CA THR A 865 7.03 -16.19 -12.18
C THR A 865 8.38 -15.71 -11.65
N LEU A 866 9.38 -16.59 -11.61
CA LEU A 866 10.78 -16.23 -11.37
C LEU A 866 11.41 -15.46 -12.53
N GLU A 867 10.89 -15.55 -13.76
CA GLU A 867 11.44 -14.79 -14.91
C GLU A 867 11.29 -13.27 -14.75
N ASN A 868 10.26 -12.81 -14.03
CA ASN A 868 10.07 -11.38 -13.70
C ASN A 868 10.93 -10.92 -12.52
N ILE A 869 11.53 -11.88 -11.80
CA ILE A 869 12.52 -11.63 -10.75
C ILE A 869 13.91 -11.75 -11.38
N VAL A 870 14.63 -10.65 -11.45
CA VAL A 870 16.03 -10.72 -11.92
C VAL A 870 16.91 -11.27 -10.80
N VAL A 871 17.72 -12.28 -11.09
CA VAL A 871 18.83 -12.65 -10.20
C VAL A 871 19.89 -11.57 -10.35
N PHE A 872 20.37 -11.00 -9.26
CA PHE A 872 21.38 -9.97 -9.29
C PHE A 872 22.71 -10.59 -9.67
N THR A 873 23.04 -10.42 -10.94
CA THR A 873 24.30 -10.81 -11.52
C THR A 873 25.29 -9.66 -11.34
N HIS A 874 26.36 -9.90 -10.58
CA HIS A 874 27.52 -9.00 -10.45
C HIS A 874 28.30 -8.87 -11.77
#